data_AF-W2FT55-F1
#
_entry.id   AF-W2FT55-F1
#
_cell.length_a   1.000
_cell.length_b   1.000
_cell.length_c   1.000
_cell.angle_alpha   90.00
_cell.angle_beta   90.00
_cell.angle_gamma   90.00
#
_symmetry.space_group_name_H-M   'P 1'
#
loop_
_entity.id
_entity.type
_entity.pdbx_description
1 polymer ?
#
loop_
_entity_poly.entity_id
_entity_poly.type
_entity_poly.pdbx_seq_one_letter_code
_entity_poly.pdbx_strand_id
1 'polypeptide(L)'
;MRKRPNACNIAVAAIGKHDRVQLTPKSSVGKNKKSSVSIPAFLFILLVGVLLIQNSNVDNQLSEEEKISTFLNWFRTAGGNVSSNIAIKMFPEMGKGMVALQSVKENDELLFVPTSIIICYDTVATEWSSHPKLKKNLVKLENDQEELLTAFLVWERAKGQASRWAPYLQLLPSFSSRNEIATPLFFDSEEDIDSLQDERMINAARIERQRVKEAHGRLKRLFRSFLSDEVMDLSRYIWARFLVNSRAFSIRGQRFLVPFGDIFNGKPDDDTRQQDNGQRFLLFHDLQPQGMTIRADRDTSSGEQLFEDYGDNSNYVYFLHHGFLMSDKGFDCAAFRLPRLSEAYQGGEIKEQTEILASKLRVLSRIRVDDAPQVCISRTGKLEDSDLVRIYTALYNMDAEQAAACNNAAAFNECFPPDITPDFDTEAGYHELLLLLNSITQQLEYYPTTLEEDQTILDELKDVAKSGIKHAVAFRLSRKRILRDAKKNLKKQLKSIDEEAKNDVKEDLLLSTTVLEDNEVGNKLQRFQQWIARHNFPVNHLELRYVNEAVGYGTFALKSITTREVYLKVPVKVVMNVRSAVKSRWVSQTMQELRKRASVPQEEMVLLLHLLEEKFGPNHLQSRWKPYLDMLPDLDDHNSVLGSPLFYEEEGQQLKALEGTDLLTLVSNYRRRVAQSYAVLLDHFKRSNHEETLLWLTERRFRWANAMLDSRSIWWNSQRHLVPLLDMVNCQELNSKHKPHHTSLDSSGRHAVTKASWDFQAGQEVVENYAQPNYIYLLYHGFVLDLNSHDCAHFHLEIPNAARQREFSGLFQGLGIYSWTPDVCVSPTDNHSIMRFSKIALLVANPTKALQLIGKAANSDANAAIASALKLVEERMNRFESTEETLVSTDFRTQSILKFRQQQQQHLAILGNKLQAR
;
A
#
# COMPACT_ATOMS: atom_id res chain seq x y z
N MET A 1 -2.81 2.83 23.36
CA MET A 1 -3.33 1.65 24.10
C MET A 1 -4.85 1.67 24.09
N ARG A 2 -5.51 0.67 23.49
CA ARG A 2 -6.95 0.41 23.62
C ARG A 2 -7.12 -1.11 23.65
N LYS A 3 -7.82 -1.66 24.66
CA LYS A 3 -8.14 -3.10 24.72
C LYS A 3 -9.16 -3.44 23.64
N ARG A 4 -8.95 -4.51 22.87
CA ARG A 4 -9.98 -5.14 22.04
C ARG A 4 -10.77 -6.18 22.88
N PRO A 5 -12.02 -6.53 22.54
CA PRO A 5 -12.86 -7.40 23.35
C PRO A 5 -12.60 -8.89 23.07
N ASN A 6 -12.78 -9.74 24.09
CA ASN A 6 -12.78 -11.20 23.91
C ASN A 6 -14.09 -11.65 23.25
N ALA A 7 -14.00 -12.46 22.19
CA ALA A 7 -15.14 -13.08 21.53
C ALA A 7 -15.47 -14.44 22.16
N CYS A 8 -16.23 -14.43 23.27
CA CYS A 8 -17.07 -15.56 23.71
C CYS A 8 -17.93 -15.12 24.92
N ASN A 9 -19.11 -14.55 24.66
CA ASN A 9 -20.19 -14.33 25.64
C ASN A 9 -21.46 -13.84 24.94
N ILE A 10 -22.22 -14.75 24.32
CA ILE A 10 -23.61 -14.51 23.91
C ILE A 10 -24.46 -15.74 24.26
N ALA A 11 -25.62 -15.49 24.86
CA ALA A 11 -26.75 -16.40 25.10
C ALA A 11 -26.54 -17.63 26.00
N VAL A 12 -26.96 -17.50 27.28
CA VAL A 12 -28.14 -18.24 27.79
C VAL A 12 -28.93 -17.30 28.71
N ALA A 13 -30.23 -17.13 28.45
CA ALA A 13 -31.17 -16.44 29.34
C ALA A 13 -32.57 -17.09 29.25
N ALA A 14 -33.25 -17.22 30.40
CA ALA A 14 -34.46 -18.03 30.65
C ALA A 14 -34.22 -19.56 30.46
N ILE A 15 -34.73 -20.49 31.28
CA ILE A 15 -35.81 -20.54 32.31
C ILE A 15 -35.22 -21.24 33.57
N GLY A 16 -35.68 -21.11 34.83
CA GLY A 16 -36.87 -20.48 35.42
C GLY A 16 -36.73 -20.24 36.95
N LYS A 17 -37.61 -20.83 37.79
CA LYS A 17 -37.61 -20.70 39.27
C LYS A 17 -38.17 -21.94 40.01
N HIS A 18 -37.96 -21.95 41.34
CA HIS A 18 -38.45 -22.84 42.43
C HIS A 18 -37.45 -23.92 42.90
N ASP A 19 -37.16 -24.12 44.19
CA ASP A 19 -37.48 -23.30 45.38
C ASP A 19 -36.45 -23.49 46.53
N ARG A 20 -36.64 -22.77 47.66
CA ARG A 20 -35.77 -22.70 48.87
C ARG A 20 -35.66 -24.06 49.63
N VAL A 21 -34.70 -24.32 50.54
CA VAL A 21 -34.69 -23.84 51.95
C VAL A 21 -33.38 -24.19 52.74
N GLN A 22 -32.86 -23.18 53.48
CA GLN A 22 -32.12 -23.13 54.77
C GLN A 22 -30.99 -24.12 55.21
N LEU A 23 -29.81 -23.50 55.45
CA LEU A 23 -29.03 -23.39 56.72
C LEU A 23 -28.47 -24.61 57.51
N THR A 24 -27.35 -24.33 58.19
CA THR A 24 -26.41 -25.20 58.94
C THR A 24 -26.70 -25.20 60.47
N PRO A 25 -25.82 -25.60 61.45
CA PRO A 25 -24.52 -26.33 61.46
C PRO A 25 -24.28 -27.39 62.61
N LYS A 26 -23.09 -28.07 62.62
CA LYS A 26 -22.34 -28.69 63.77
C LYS A 26 -22.96 -29.92 64.51
N SER A 27 -22.26 -30.90 65.14
CA SER A 27 -20.91 -31.03 65.75
C SER A 27 -20.50 -32.50 66.11
N SER A 28 -19.27 -32.88 65.76
CA SER A 28 -18.18 -33.61 66.50
C SER A 28 -18.36 -34.75 67.54
N VAL A 29 -17.24 -35.50 67.73
CA VAL A 29 -16.83 -36.47 68.81
C VAL A 29 -17.27 -37.94 68.57
N GLY A 30 -16.53 -39.04 68.79
CA GLY A 30 -15.17 -39.37 69.31
C GLY A 30 -14.93 -40.92 69.19
N LYS A 31 -13.96 -41.64 69.79
CA LYS A 31 -12.70 -41.37 70.55
C LYS A 31 -11.89 -42.70 70.77
N ASN A 32 -10.56 -42.72 70.54
CA ASN A 32 -9.51 -43.57 71.19
C ASN A 32 -9.45 -45.13 70.98
N LYS A 33 -8.35 -45.87 71.30
CA LYS A 33 -6.86 -45.70 71.18
C LYS A 33 -6.13 -46.96 71.74
N LYS A 34 -4.81 -47.13 71.43
CA LYS A 34 -3.75 -48.01 72.04
C LYS A 34 -3.60 -49.46 71.49
N SER A 35 -2.43 -50.11 71.42
CA SER A 35 -1.00 -49.76 71.14
C SER A 35 -0.03 -50.85 71.69
N SER A 36 1.02 -51.22 70.94
CA SER A 36 2.40 -51.62 71.37
C SER A 36 3.26 -52.03 70.12
N VAL A 37 4.43 -52.72 70.17
CA VAL A 37 5.86 -52.36 70.51
C VAL A 37 6.76 -53.41 69.74
N SER A 38 8.04 -53.25 69.32
CA SER A 38 9.15 -52.30 69.60
C SER A 38 10.02 -51.90 68.37
N ILE A 39 10.46 -50.63 68.36
CA ILE A 39 11.83 -50.04 68.36
C ILE A 39 13.05 -51.04 68.45
N PRO A 40 14.33 -50.75 68.03
CA PRO A 40 15.04 -49.50 67.60
C PRO A 40 15.83 -49.62 66.26
N ALA A 41 16.68 -48.69 65.74
CA ALA A 41 16.85 -47.23 65.84
C ALA A 41 17.80 -46.72 64.71
N PHE A 42 17.82 -45.40 64.45
CA PHE A 42 18.62 -44.70 63.44
C PHE A 42 20.16 -44.76 63.63
N LEU A 43 20.94 -45.00 62.56
CA LEU A 43 21.76 -44.02 61.79
C LEU A 43 22.56 -44.72 60.64
N PHE A 44 23.13 -43.93 59.71
CA PHE A 44 24.15 -44.29 58.68
C PHE A 44 23.80 -45.18 57.46
N ILE A 45 23.43 -44.50 56.36
CA ILE A 45 24.11 -44.44 55.03
C ILE A 45 24.70 -45.73 54.38
N LEU A 46 24.29 -45.95 53.11
CA LEU A 46 24.85 -46.82 52.03
C LEU A 46 24.67 -48.35 52.11
N LEU A 47 24.75 -48.97 50.90
CA LEU A 47 24.87 -50.41 50.61
C LEU A 47 23.66 -51.32 50.93
N VAL A 48 22.57 -51.17 50.18
CA VAL A 48 22.20 -52.15 49.10
C VAL A 48 21.56 -51.39 47.93
N GLY A 49 22.41 -50.86 47.06
CA GLY A 49 22.25 -51.15 45.65
C GLY A 49 23.00 -52.46 45.33
N VAL A 50 22.86 -52.95 44.09
CA VAL A 50 23.34 -54.27 43.58
C VAL A 50 22.35 -55.42 43.88
N LEU A 51 22.06 -56.25 42.85
CA LEU A 51 21.01 -57.29 42.78
C LEU A 51 19.57 -56.74 42.90
N LEU A 52 19.09 -55.92 41.95
CA LEU A 52 18.65 -56.40 40.62
C LEU A 52 19.10 -55.50 39.45
N ILE A 53 20.27 -54.87 39.55
CA ILE A 53 21.02 -54.47 38.33
C ILE A 53 21.75 -55.71 37.80
N GLN A 54 20.98 -56.67 37.31
CA GLN A 54 21.42 -57.81 36.50
C GLN A 54 20.20 -58.50 35.86
N ASN A 55 19.42 -57.73 35.11
CA ASN A 55 18.94 -58.24 33.83
C ASN A 55 19.40 -57.26 32.75
N SER A 56 20.38 -57.74 31.99
CA SER A 56 20.93 -57.14 30.79
C SER A 56 19.84 -56.73 29.80
N ASN A 57 20.07 -55.61 29.13
CA ASN A 57 19.75 -55.36 27.71
C ASN A 57 18.71 -56.32 27.09
N VAL A 58 17.45 -56.15 27.47
CA VAL A 58 16.34 -56.30 26.53
C VAL A 58 15.67 -54.94 26.51
N ASP A 59 16.32 -54.00 25.81
CA ASP A 59 15.69 -52.76 25.38
C ASP A 59 14.66 -53.19 24.34
N ASN A 60 13.48 -53.59 24.83
CA ASN A 60 12.37 -54.08 24.02
C ASN A 60 11.73 -52.86 23.36
N GLN A 61 12.48 -52.23 22.46
CA GLN A 61 12.05 -51.10 21.68
C GLN A 61 10.86 -51.57 20.86
N LEU A 62 9.67 -51.06 21.23
CA LEU A 62 8.45 -51.27 20.48
C LEU A 62 8.73 -51.06 18.99
N SER A 63 8.31 -52.00 18.16
CA SER A 63 8.36 -51.84 16.72
C SER A 63 7.57 -50.58 16.32
N GLU A 64 7.85 -50.01 15.13
CA GLU A 64 7.06 -48.85 14.68
C GLU A 64 5.57 -49.19 14.55
N GLU A 65 5.22 -50.44 14.21
CA GLU A 65 3.84 -50.94 14.20
C GLU A 65 3.23 -50.97 15.61
N GLU A 66 3.97 -51.41 16.63
CA GLU A 66 3.52 -51.41 18.03
C GLU A 66 3.36 -49.97 18.57
N LYS A 67 4.26 -49.04 18.21
CA LYS A 67 4.11 -47.61 18.54
C LYS A 67 2.87 -47.01 17.89
N ILE A 68 2.65 -47.27 16.60
CA ILE A 68 1.46 -46.82 15.86
C ILE A 68 0.19 -47.40 16.48
N SER A 69 0.17 -48.70 16.79
CA SER A 69 -0.97 -49.37 17.43
C SER A 69 -1.29 -48.77 18.81
N THR A 70 -0.25 -48.58 19.64
CA THR A 70 -0.37 -47.96 20.98
C THR A 70 -0.92 -46.53 20.88
N PHE A 71 -0.42 -45.75 19.93
CA PHE A 71 -0.88 -44.39 19.65
C PHE A 71 -2.34 -44.35 19.18
N LEU A 72 -2.72 -45.18 18.19
CA LEU A 72 -4.08 -45.22 17.67
C LEU A 72 -5.10 -45.66 18.73
N ASN A 73 -4.73 -46.60 19.60
CA ASN A 73 -5.56 -47.00 20.73
C ASN A 73 -5.75 -45.87 21.74
N TRP A 74 -4.65 -45.17 22.11
CA TRP A 74 -4.71 -43.98 22.97
C TRP A 74 -5.58 -42.87 22.38
N PHE A 75 -5.38 -42.55 21.10
CA PHE A 75 -6.11 -41.50 20.38
C PHE A 75 -7.63 -41.77 20.36
N ARG A 76 -8.03 -43.01 20.04
CA ARG A 76 -9.44 -43.43 20.09
C ARG A 76 -10.00 -43.41 21.52
N THR A 77 -9.22 -43.84 22.51
CA THR A 77 -9.61 -43.81 23.94
C THR A 77 -9.85 -42.37 24.44
N ALA A 78 -9.13 -41.39 23.90
CA ALA A 78 -9.34 -39.97 24.20
C ALA A 78 -10.58 -39.36 23.51
N GLY A 79 -11.28 -40.12 22.66
CA GLY A 79 -12.43 -39.67 21.87
C GLY A 79 -12.09 -39.25 20.43
N GLY A 80 -10.86 -39.50 19.96
CA GLY A 80 -10.43 -39.14 18.61
C GLY A 80 -10.93 -40.11 17.55
N ASN A 81 -11.33 -39.57 16.39
CA ASN A 81 -11.78 -40.34 15.23
C ASN A 81 -10.72 -40.33 14.12
N VAL A 82 -10.61 -41.44 13.40
CA VAL A 82 -9.71 -41.59 12.25
C VAL A 82 -10.44 -42.36 11.16
N SER A 83 -10.45 -41.82 9.94
CA SER A 83 -11.08 -42.44 8.78
C SER A 83 -10.50 -43.84 8.51
N SER A 84 -11.36 -44.79 8.15
CA SER A 84 -10.95 -46.12 7.70
C SER A 84 -10.17 -46.10 6.38
N ASN A 85 -10.19 -44.97 5.67
CA ASN A 85 -9.61 -44.84 4.33
C ASN A 85 -8.14 -44.43 4.38
N ILE A 86 -7.54 -44.23 5.57
CA ILE A 86 -6.16 -43.75 5.73
C ILE A 86 -5.38 -44.55 6.78
N ALA A 87 -4.05 -44.60 6.63
CA ALA A 87 -3.14 -45.22 7.61
C ALA A 87 -1.81 -44.46 7.72
N ILE A 88 -1.09 -44.66 8.82
CA ILE A 88 0.28 -44.15 8.99
C ILE A 88 1.24 -45.06 8.20
N LYS A 89 2.17 -44.47 7.44
CA LYS A 89 3.20 -45.18 6.67
C LYS A 89 4.53 -44.45 6.71
N MET A 90 5.63 -45.18 6.50
CA MET A 90 6.95 -44.61 6.28
C MET A 90 7.16 -44.29 4.78
N PHE A 91 7.63 -43.10 4.48
CA PHE A 91 7.97 -42.60 3.15
C PHE A 91 9.47 -42.24 3.09
N PRO A 92 10.19 -42.61 2.01
CA PRO A 92 11.58 -42.18 1.80
C PRO A 92 11.73 -40.66 1.86
N GLU A 93 12.83 -40.19 2.45
CA GLU A 93 13.20 -38.77 2.68
C GLU A 93 12.21 -37.91 3.51
N MET A 94 10.93 -38.28 3.64
CA MET A 94 9.90 -37.55 4.40
C MET A 94 9.63 -38.14 5.80
N GLY A 95 9.95 -39.42 6.02
CA GLY A 95 9.71 -40.08 7.31
C GLY A 95 8.26 -40.57 7.45
N LYS A 96 7.60 -40.31 8.57
CA LYS A 96 6.20 -40.72 8.79
C LYS A 96 5.26 -39.81 7.99
N GLY A 97 4.24 -40.40 7.38
CA GLY A 97 3.18 -39.71 6.65
C GLY A 97 1.88 -40.52 6.64
N MET A 98 0.86 -40.00 5.96
CA MET A 98 -0.41 -40.71 5.78
C MET A 98 -0.51 -41.32 4.38
N VAL A 99 -1.06 -42.53 4.27
CA VAL A 99 -1.33 -43.23 3.00
C VAL A 99 -2.82 -43.46 2.83
N ALA A 100 -3.31 -43.31 1.60
CA ALA A 100 -4.67 -43.66 1.20
C ALA A 100 -4.81 -45.19 1.10
N LEU A 101 -5.69 -45.78 1.91
CA LEU A 101 -6.11 -47.18 1.78
C LEU A 101 -7.24 -47.37 0.75
N GLN A 102 -7.99 -46.29 0.49
CA GLN A 102 -9.00 -46.15 -0.55
C GLN A 102 -8.89 -44.73 -1.12
N SER A 103 -9.51 -44.45 -2.26
CA SER A 103 -9.55 -43.08 -2.79
C SER A 103 -10.24 -42.12 -1.81
N VAL A 104 -9.61 -40.98 -1.56
CA VAL A 104 -10.07 -39.89 -0.70
C VAL A 104 -10.45 -38.71 -1.59
N LYS A 105 -11.54 -38.01 -1.24
CA LYS A 105 -12.01 -36.80 -1.93
C LYS A 105 -11.74 -35.54 -1.13
N GLU A 106 -11.56 -34.43 -1.83
CA GLU A 106 -11.50 -33.10 -1.19
C GLU A 106 -12.72 -32.90 -0.26
N ASN A 107 -12.48 -32.40 0.95
CA ASN A 107 -13.43 -32.25 2.06
C ASN A 107 -13.82 -33.54 2.82
N ASP A 108 -13.35 -34.74 2.45
CA ASP A 108 -13.55 -35.93 3.28
C ASP A 108 -12.96 -35.72 4.68
N GLU A 109 -13.69 -36.10 5.74
CA GLU A 109 -13.19 -36.08 7.11
C GLU A 109 -12.10 -37.15 7.29
N LEU A 110 -10.89 -36.72 7.61
CA LEU A 110 -9.73 -37.58 7.83
C LEU A 110 -9.58 -37.91 9.32
N LEU A 111 -9.60 -36.89 10.17
CA LEU A 111 -9.41 -36.99 11.61
C LEU A 111 -10.37 -36.06 12.37
N PHE A 112 -10.77 -36.48 13.57
CA PHE A 112 -11.26 -35.59 14.62
C PHE A 112 -10.37 -35.72 15.86
N VAL A 113 -9.75 -34.61 16.29
CA VAL A 113 -8.78 -34.54 17.39
C VAL A 113 -9.41 -33.80 18.58
N PRO A 114 -9.74 -34.47 19.70
CA PRO A 114 -10.43 -33.83 20.83
C PRO A 114 -9.60 -32.74 21.53
N THR A 115 -10.25 -31.67 21.96
CA THR A 115 -9.61 -30.56 22.71
C THR A 115 -8.87 -31.06 23.95
N SER A 116 -9.33 -32.16 24.55
CA SER A 116 -8.71 -32.79 25.73
C SER A 116 -7.25 -33.22 25.51
N ILE A 117 -6.83 -33.53 24.27
CA ILE A 117 -5.46 -33.97 23.96
C ILE A 117 -4.64 -32.94 23.17
N ILE A 118 -5.27 -31.92 22.56
CA ILE A 118 -4.57 -30.81 21.90
C ILE A 118 -3.72 -30.06 22.94
N ILE A 119 -2.45 -29.83 22.62
CA ILE A 119 -1.51 -29.11 23.50
C ILE A 119 -1.49 -27.64 23.06
N CYS A 120 -2.15 -26.80 23.85
CA CYS A 120 -2.26 -25.35 23.69
C CYS A 120 -2.21 -24.66 25.07
N TYR A 121 -2.26 -23.32 25.11
CA TYR A 121 -2.24 -22.54 26.37
C TYR A 121 -3.24 -23.08 27.41
N ASP A 122 -4.51 -23.26 27.04
CA ASP A 122 -5.57 -23.67 27.98
C ASP A 122 -5.33 -25.08 28.57
N THR A 123 -4.82 -26.00 27.75
CA THR A 123 -4.45 -27.34 28.19
C THR A 123 -3.26 -27.30 29.15
N VAL A 124 -2.22 -26.52 28.84
CA VAL A 124 -1.07 -26.32 29.74
C VAL A 124 -1.49 -25.66 31.04
N ALA A 125 -2.34 -24.63 30.97
CA ALA A 125 -2.89 -23.93 32.12
C ALA A 125 -3.71 -24.85 33.02
N THR A 126 -4.50 -25.76 32.43
CA THR A 126 -5.29 -26.76 33.14
C THR A 126 -4.40 -27.76 33.88
N GLU A 127 -3.45 -28.40 33.19
CA GLU A 127 -2.52 -29.36 33.80
C GLU A 127 -1.68 -28.74 34.93
N TRP A 128 -1.17 -27.52 34.72
CA TRP A 128 -0.32 -26.82 35.69
C TRP A 128 -1.10 -26.11 36.81
N SER A 129 -2.43 -25.97 36.69
CA SER A 129 -3.29 -25.26 37.66
C SER A 129 -3.21 -25.83 39.08
N SER A 130 -3.06 -27.15 39.19
CA SER A 130 -3.04 -27.92 40.44
C SER A 130 -1.75 -27.73 41.24
N HIS A 131 -0.64 -27.34 40.60
CA HIS A 131 0.66 -27.25 41.24
C HIS A 131 1.14 -25.79 41.37
N PRO A 132 1.18 -25.21 42.59
CA PRO A 132 1.42 -23.76 42.77
C PRO A 132 2.70 -23.21 42.13
N LYS A 133 3.77 -24.02 42.08
CA LYS A 133 5.03 -23.63 41.42
C LYS A 133 4.90 -23.63 39.89
N LEU A 134 4.22 -24.62 39.29
CA LEU A 134 4.00 -24.66 37.84
C LEU A 134 3.03 -23.55 37.40
N LYS A 135 1.96 -23.30 38.16
CA LYS A 135 1.07 -22.15 37.97
C LYS A 135 1.82 -20.80 38.01
N LYS A 136 2.86 -20.66 38.85
CA LYS A 136 3.75 -19.48 38.88
C LYS A 136 4.72 -19.43 37.69
N ASN A 137 5.07 -20.57 37.09
CA ASN A 137 5.89 -20.62 35.88
C ASN A 137 5.05 -20.29 34.63
N LEU A 138 3.78 -20.72 34.56
CA LEU A 138 2.83 -20.34 33.50
C LEU A 138 2.80 -18.83 33.27
N VAL A 139 2.54 -18.05 34.33
CA VAL A 139 2.46 -16.57 34.29
C VAL A 139 3.77 -15.91 33.80
N LYS A 140 4.91 -16.58 33.91
CA LYS A 140 6.20 -16.07 33.41
C LYS A 140 6.46 -16.40 31.94
N LEU A 141 5.72 -17.35 31.39
CA LEU A 141 5.85 -17.84 30.01
C LEU A 141 4.62 -17.47 29.16
N GLU A 142 3.55 -16.94 29.75
CA GLU A 142 2.28 -16.64 29.06
C GLU A 142 2.39 -15.66 27.87
N ASN A 143 3.47 -14.88 27.81
CA ASN A 143 3.73 -13.92 26.73
C ASN A 143 4.58 -14.50 25.58
N ASP A 144 5.06 -15.75 25.68
CA ASP A 144 5.85 -16.45 24.66
C ASP A 144 5.31 -17.88 24.51
N GLN A 145 4.46 -18.09 23.50
CA GLN A 145 3.74 -19.34 23.31
C GLN A 145 4.67 -20.49 22.94
N GLU A 146 5.69 -20.21 22.13
CA GLU A 146 6.67 -21.18 21.71
C GLU A 146 7.56 -21.62 22.88
N GLU A 147 7.97 -20.73 23.78
CA GLU A 147 8.65 -21.10 25.04
C GLU A 147 7.75 -21.91 25.96
N LEU A 148 6.47 -21.52 26.11
CA LEU A 148 5.52 -22.24 26.94
C LEU A 148 5.31 -23.68 26.45
N LEU A 149 5.03 -23.86 25.15
CA LEU A 149 4.86 -25.17 24.54
C LEU A 149 6.16 -25.99 24.58
N THR A 150 7.33 -25.37 24.37
CA THR A 150 8.62 -26.07 24.47
C THR A 150 8.88 -26.55 25.90
N ALA A 151 8.65 -25.69 26.90
CA ALA A 151 8.79 -26.05 28.32
C ALA A 151 7.82 -27.17 28.71
N PHE A 152 6.59 -27.13 28.19
CA PHE A 152 5.61 -28.18 28.39
C PHE A 152 6.02 -29.52 27.76
N LEU A 153 6.54 -29.49 26.53
CA LEU A 153 6.99 -30.69 25.81
C LEU A 153 8.20 -31.34 26.50
N VAL A 154 9.14 -30.54 27.02
CA VAL A 154 10.26 -31.05 27.84
C VAL A 154 9.74 -31.66 29.15
N TRP A 155 8.81 -31.00 29.83
CA TRP A 155 8.20 -31.49 31.07
C TRP A 155 7.45 -32.81 30.88
N GLU A 156 6.61 -32.93 29.85
CA GLU A 156 5.86 -34.16 29.58
C GLU A 156 6.77 -35.30 29.09
N ARG A 157 7.81 -35.03 28.28
CA ARG A 157 8.83 -36.05 27.95
C ARG A 157 9.56 -36.56 29.19
N ALA A 158 9.83 -35.70 30.17
CA ALA A 158 10.49 -36.08 31.42
C ALA A 158 9.66 -37.02 32.32
N LYS A 159 8.33 -36.99 32.20
CA LYS A 159 7.42 -37.91 32.91
C LYS A 159 7.44 -39.33 32.34
N GLY A 160 8.03 -39.56 31.15
CA GLY A 160 8.06 -40.86 30.50
C GLY A 160 6.65 -41.44 30.34
N GLN A 161 6.47 -42.71 30.73
CA GLN A 161 5.17 -43.40 30.66
C GLN A 161 4.10 -42.82 31.61
N ALA A 162 4.46 -41.95 32.56
CA ALA A 162 3.50 -41.22 33.39
C ALA A 162 2.94 -39.95 32.72
N SER A 163 3.38 -39.61 31.50
CA SER A 163 2.71 -38.59 30.69
C SER A 163 1.45 -39.15 30.05
N ARG A 164 0.34 -38.43 30.15
CA ARG A 164 -0.89 -38.74 29.39
C ARG A 164 -0.71 -38.60 27.88
N TRP A 165 0.39 -38.00 27.41
CA TRP A 165 0.78 -37.90 26.01
C TRP A 165 1.88 -38.88 25.60
N ALA A 166 2.33 -39.79 26.49
CA ALA A 166 3.43 -40.70 26.18
C ALA A 166 3.30 -41.42 24.82
N PRO A 167 2.11 -41.90 24.38
CA PRO A 167 1.96 -42.51 23.05
C PRO A 167 2.20 -41.54 21.89
N TYR A 168 1.74 -40.29 21.98
CA TYR A 168 2.04 -39.25 20.98
C TYR A 168 3.53 -38.89 20.98
N LEU A 169 4.12 -38.71 22.16
CA LEU A 169 5.54 -38.34 22.30
C LEU A 169 6.50 -39.43 21.80
N GLN A 170 6.07 -40.70 21.80
CA GLN A 170 6.78 -41.85 21.22
C GLN A 170 6.59 -41.96 19.70
N LEU A 171 5.51 -41.43 19.14
CA LEU A 171 5.26 -41.42 17.70
C LEU A 171 6.11 -40.36 16.99
N LEU A 172 6.30 -39.20 17.63
CA LEU A 172 7.18 -38.11 17.18
C LEU A 172 8.62 -38.62 16.91
N PRO A 173 9.39 -37.93 16.04
CA PRO A 173 10.79 -38.28 15.82
C PRO A 173 11.60 -38.32 17.13
N SER A 174 12.58 -39.24 17.16
CA SER A 174 13.43 -39.47 18.32
C SER A 174 14.56 -38.45 18.41
N PHE A 175 15.07 -38.20 19.62
CA PHE A 175 16.23 -37.32 19.83
C PHE A 175 17.52 -37.85 19.17
N SER A 176 17.59 -39.15 18.81
CA SER A 176 18.70 -39.71 18.04
C SER A 176 18.72 -39.20 16.59
N SER A 177 17.56 -39.00 15.96
CA SER A 177 17.43 -38.49 14.58
C SER A 177 17.77 -36.99 14.41
N ARG A 178 18.16 -36.28 15.48
CA ARG A 178 18.44 -34.84 15.42
C ARG A 178 19.53 -34.45 14.42
N ASN A 179 20.50 -35.36 14.18
CA ASN A 179 21.60 -35.16 13.23
C ASN A 179 21.16 -35.35 11.77
N GLU A 180 19.95 -35.85 11.53
CA GLU A 180 19.34 -36.05 10.22
C GLU A 180 18.41 -34.88 9.83
N ILE A 181 18.11 -33.98 10.76
CA ILE A 181 17.27 -32.80 10.52
C ILE A 181 18.11 -31.65 9.96
N ALA A 182 17.63 -30.99 8.91
CA ALA A 182 18.41 -30.03 8.15
C ALA A 182 18.17 -28.54 8.49
N THR A 183 17.52 -28.19 9.62
CA THR A 183 17.34 -26.76 9.97
C THR A 183 18.66 -26.08 10.39
N PRO A 184 18.89 -24.81 10.01
CA PRO A 184 19.98 -23.96 10.55
C PRO A 184 20.07 -23.93 12.09
N LEU A 185 18.98 -24.24 12.80
CA LEU A 185 18.97 -24.34 14.26
C LEU A 185 19.86 -25.48 14.79
N PHE A 186 20.13 -26.54 14.00
CA PHE A 186 21.01 -27.66 14.35
C PHE A 186 22.42 -27.59 13.75
N PHE A 187 22.77 -26.55 13.00
CA PHE A 187 24.09 -26.45 12.36
C PHE A 187 25.21 -26.37 13.42
N ASP A 188 26.32 -27.10 13.18
CA ASP A 188 27.34 -27.35 14.20
C ASP A 188 28.17 -26.08 14.48
N SER A 189 28.42 -25.25 13.47
CA SER A 189 29.23 -24.04 13.59
C SER A 189 28.61 -22.78 12.96
N GLU A 190 29.29 -21.64 13.12
CA GLU A 190 28.90 -20.40 12.42
C GLU A 190 29.36 -20.41 10.94
N GLU A 191 30.43 -21.14 10.59
CA GLU A 191 30.80 -21.37 9.19
C GLU A 191 29.72 -22.15 8.43
N ASP A 192 29.07 -23.14 9.06
CA ASP A 192 27.90 -23.83 8.49
C ASP A 192 26.75 -22.85 8.21
N ILE A 193 26.51 -21.89 9.12
CA ILE A 193 25.50 -20.84 8.94
C ILE A 193 25.91 -19.92 7.78
N ASP A 194 27.15 -19.41 7.75
CA ASP A 194 27.62 -18.54 6.67
C ASP A 194 27.65 -19.26 5.31
N SER A 195 27.76 -20.60 5.30
CA SER A 195 27.64 -21.43 4.08
C SER A 195 26.29 -21.31 3.37
N LEU A 196 25.27 -20.78 4.04
CA LEU A 196 23.95 -20.47 3.45
C LEU A 196 24.02 -19.36 2.40
N GLN A 197 25.06 -18.51 2.45
CA GLN A 197 25.31 -17.39 1.52
C GLN A 197 24.13 -16.42 1.31
N ASP A 198 23.10 -16.48 2.15
CA ASP A 198 21.92 -15.64 2.11
C ASP A 198 21.82 -14.91 3.45
N GLU A 199 21.99 -13.59 3.41
CA GLU A 199 22.05 -12.77 4.61
C GLU A 199 20.72 -12.74 5.39
N ARG A 200 19.56 -12.80 4.72
CA ARG A 200 18.24 -12.82 5.39
C ARG A 200 18.12 -14.09 6.24
N MET A 201 18.49 -15.23 5.67
CA MET A 201 18.49 -16.52 6.37
C MET A 201 19.58 -16.60 7.44
N ILE A 202 20.82 -16.17 7.16
CA ILE A 202 21.93 -16.13 8.12
C ILE A 202 21.55 -15.34 9.37
N ASN A 203 21.00 -14.14 9.20
CA ASN A 203 20.56 -13.30 10.31
C ASN A 203 19.40 -13.94 11.07
N ALA A 204 18.40 -14.51 10.38
CA ALA A 204 17.28 -15.19 11.02
C ALA A 204 17.72 -16.42 11.83
N ALA A 205 18.65 -17.22 11.30
CA ALA A 205 19.23 -18.38 11.98
C ALA A 205 20.01 -17.98 13.23
N ARG A 206 20.87 -16.95 13.14
CA ARG A 206 21.60 -16.38 14.29
C ARG A 206 20.66 -15.87 15.38
N ILE A 207 19.60 -15.15 14.99
CA ILE A 207 18.59 -14.64 15.91
C ILE A 207 17.83 -15.78 16.62
N GLU A 208 17.38 -16.81 15.91
CA GLU A 208 16.68 -17.95 16.54
C GLU A 208 17.62 -18.76 17.44
N ARG A 209 18.87 -19.04 17.02
CA ARG A 209 19.89 -19.71 17.86
C ARG A 209 20.11 -18.95 19.18
N GLN A 210 20.21 -17.62 19.12
CA GLN A 210 20.37 -16.79 20.32
C GLN A 210 19.09 -16.76 21.19
N ARG A 211 17.90 -16.63 20.60
CA ARG A 211 16.61 -16.70 21.32
C ARG A 211 16.47 -18.03 22.06
N VAL A 212 16.76 -19.14 21.40
CA VAL A 212 16.67 -20.49 21.98
C VAL A 212 17.66 -20.68 23.13
N LYS A 213 18.85 -20.08 23.06
CA LYS A 213 19.84 -20.06 24.16
C LYS A 213 19.35 -19.25 25.37
N GLU A 214 18.72 -18.10 25.15
CA GLU A 214 18.12 -17.30 26.23
C GLU A 214 16.91 -17.99 26.87
N ALA A 215 16.04 -18.56 26.04
CA ALA A 215 14.88 -19.35 26.42
C ALA A 215 15.26 -20.59 27.24
N HIS A 216 16.34 -21.28 26.85
CA HIS A 216 16.94 -22.36 27.63
C HIS A 216 17.42 -21.90 29.02
N GLY A 217 18.06 -20.73 29.09
CA GLY A 217 18.43 -20.09 30.35
C GLY A 217 17.23 -19.64 31.20
N ARG A 218 16.09 -19.30 30.58
CA ARG A 218 14.80 -19.13 31.27
C ARG A 218 14.31 -20.48 31.82
N LEU A 219 14.23 -21.52 30.99
CA LEU A 219 13.79 -22.86 31.38
C LEU A 219 14.57 -23.38 32.60
N LYS A 220 15.91 -23.42 32.54
CA LYS A 220 16.74 -23.91 33.66
C LYS A 220 16.43 -23.20 34.97
N ARG A 221 16.27 -21.86 34.97
CA ARG A 221 15.93 -21.09 36.17
C ARG A 221 14.54 -21.41 36.73
N LEU A 222 13.58 -21.72 35.87
CA LEU A 222 12.18 -22.01 36.23
C LEU A 222 11.95 -23.49 36.62
N PHE A 223 12.68 -24.43 36.01
CA PHE A 223 12.46 -25.88 36.12
C PHE A 223 13.55 -26.65 36.87
N ARG A 224 14.61 -26.00 37.39
CA ARG A 224 15.63 -26.65 38.26
C ARG A 224 15.13 -27.35 39.53
N SER A 225 13.91 -27.07 40.01
CA SER A 225 13.32 -27.78 41.15
C SER A 225 12.35 -28.89 40.74
N PHE A 226 12.40 -29.29 39.47
CA PHE A 226 11.41 -30.12 38.79
C PHE A 226 12.04 -31.14 37.86
N LEU A 227 13.09 -30.73 37.14
CA LEU A 227 13.82 -31.52 36.15
C LEU A 227 15.31 -31.56 36.51
N SER A 228 16.00 -32.63 36.10
CA SER A 228 17.46 -32.72 36.20
C SER A 228 18.15 -31.88 35.12
N ASP A 229 19.42 -31.54 35.32
CA ASP A 229 20.22 -30.83 34.32
C ASP A 229 20.40 -31.63 33.02
N GLU A 230 20.38 -32.97 33.08
CA GLU A 230 20.44 -33.84 31.89
C GLU A 230 19.17 -33.76 31.03
N VAL A 231 17.99 -33.65 31.67
CA VAL A 231 16.71 -33.45 30.95
C VAL A 231 16.64 -32.04 30.38
N MET A 232 17.15 -31.05 31.13
CA MET A 232 17.27 -29.66 30.68
C MET A 232 18.56 -29.38 29.89
N ASP A 233 19.12 -30.37 29.20
CA ASP A 233 20.24 -30.13 28.29
C ASP A 233 19.84 -29.18 27.13
N LEU A 234 20.82 -28.42 26.62
CA LEU A 234 20.59 -27.47 25.52
C LEU A 234 20.15 -28.19 24.25
N SER A 235 20.79 -29.31 23.88
CA SER A 235 20.43 -30.06 22.67
C SER A 235 19.03 -30.65 22.79
N ARG A 236 18.65 -31.16 23.98
CA ARG A 236 17.28 -31.63 24.26
C ARG A 236 16.25 -30.49 24.20
N TYR A 237 16.62 -29.28 24.62
CA TYR A 237 15.75 -28.10 24.51
C TYR A 237 15.57 -27.64 23.06
N ILE A 238 16.67 -27.54 22.30
CA ILE A 238 16.65 -27.26 20.86
C ILE A 238 15.77 -28.28 20.13
N TRP A 239 15.88 -29.56 20.49
CA TRP A 239 15.01 -30.62 19.96
C TRP A 239 13.53 -30.40 20.25
N ALA A 240 13.16 -30.08 21.49
CA ALA A 240 11.78 -29.76 21.83
C ALA A 240 11.28 -28.50 21.09
N ARG A 241 12.13 -27.47 20.95
CA ARG A 241 11.82 -26.25 20.21
C ARG A 241 11.59 -26.53 18.72
N PHE A 242 12.44 -27.35 18.10
CA PHE A 242 12.27 -27.77 16.71
C PHE A 242 10.94 -28.50 16.51
N LEU A 243 10.56 -29.41 17.41
CA LEU A 243 9.26 -30.08 17.35
C LEU A 243 8.09 -29.09 17.48
N VAL A 244 8.16 -28.10 18.38
CA VAL A 244 7.13 -27.05 18.49
C VAL A 244 7.07 -26.18 17.23
N ASN A 245 8.22 -25.76 16.69
CA ASN A 245 8.30 -24.91 15.51
C ASN A 245 7.72 -25.63 14.27
N SER A 246 8.16 -26.86 14.02
CA SER A 246 7.83 -27.65 12.82
C SER A 246 6.42 -28.23 12.76
N ARG A 247 5.75 -28.41 13.91
CA ARG A 247 4.49 -29.18 14.04
C ARG A 247 3.31 -28.45 14.67
N ALA A 248 3.53 -27.34 15.37
CA ALA A 248 2.39 -26.61 15.94
C ALA A 248 1.70 -25.77 14.85
N PHE A 249 0.36 -25.83 14.80
CA PHE A 249 -0.47 -25.03 13.92
C PHE A 249 -0.64 -23.61 14.48
N SER A 250 -0.69 -22.61 13.61
CA SER A 250 -0.92 -21.20 13.95
C SER A 250 -2.35 -20.80 13.61
N ILE A 251 -3.28 -20.94 14.56
CA ILE A 251 -4.71 -20.65 14.35
C ILE A 251 -5.06 -19.35 15.06
N ARG A 252 -5.44 -18.32 14.30
CA ARG A 252 -5.83 -16.99 14.82
C ARG A 252 -4.76 -16.35 15.75
N GLY A 253 -3.48 -16.58 15.47
CA GLY A 253 -2.35 -16.09 16.28
C GLY A 253 -2.10 -16.86 17.58
N GLN A 254 -2.69 -18.05 17.73
CA GLN A 254 -2.41 -18.99 18.83
C GLN A 254 -1.76 -20.27 18.29
N ARG A 255 -0.83 -20.85 19.05
CA ARG A 255 -0.06 -22.06 18.69
C ARG A 255 -0.73 -23.31 19.30
N PHE A 256 -0.98 -24.32 18.47
CA PHE A 256 -1.60 -25.59 18.86
C PHE A 256 -0.75 -26.76 18.34
N LEU A 257 -0.19 -27.58 19.24
CA LEU A 257 0.28 -28.91 18.87
C LEU A 257 -0.93 -29.85 18.86
N VAL A 258 -1.27 -30.39 17.69
CA VAL A 258 -2.48 -31.19 17.46
C VAL A 258 -2.06 -32.64 17.22
N PRO A 259 -2.11 -33.54 18.23
CA PRO A 259 -1.70 -34.92 18.07
C PRO A 259 -2.46 -35.59 16.92
N PHE A 260 -1.74 -36.33 16.07
CA PHE A 260 -2.20 -36.95 14.82
C PHE A 260 -2.39 -35.96 13.66
N GLY A 261 -2.86 -34.73 13.90
CA GLY A 261 -2.93 -33.71 12.85
C GLY A 261 -1.55 -33.34 12.28
N ASP A 262 -0.51 -33.40 13.10
CA ASP A 262 0.86 -33.06 12.72
C ASP A 262 1.63 -34.15 11.95
N ILE A 263 0.95 -35.17 11.40
CA ILE A 263 1.59 -36.30 10.71
C ILE A 263 1.45 -36.28 9.18
N PHE A 264 0.57 -35.44 8.62
CA PHE A 264 0.52 -35.24 7.17
C PHE A 264 1.82 -34.57 6.71
N ASN A 265 2.31 -34.90 5.52
CA ASN A 265 3.49 -34.26 4.95
C ASN A 265 3.08 -33.10 4.03
N GLY A 266 3.91 -32.07 3.99
CA GLY A 266 3.65 -30.87 3.19
C GLY A 266 3.86 -31.09 1.70
N LYS A 267 2.88 -30.73 0.88
CA LYS A 267 3.02 -30.53 -0.59
C LYS A 267 2.15 -29.32 -0.97
N PRO A 268 2.65 -28.35 -1.76
CA PRO A 268 1.81 -27.25 -2.21
C PRO A 268 0.66 -27.79 -3.05
N ASP A 269 -0.38 -26.99 -3.20
CA ASP A 269 -1.47 -27.32 -4.12
C ASP A 269 -0.95 -27.57 -5.54
N ASP A 270 -1.65 -28.44 -6.28
CA ASP A 270 -1.33 -28.66 -7.68
C ASP A 270 -1.82 -27.48 -8.53
N ASP A 271 -2.93 -26.85 -8.13
CA ASP A 271 -3.46 -25.61 -8.71
C ASP A 271 -2.74 -24.35 -8.23
N THR A 272 -2.56 -23.38 -9.14
CA THR A 272 -2.01 -22.07 -8.80
C THR A 272 -3.06 -21.22 -8.08
N ARG A 273 -2.80 -20.87 -6.81
CA ARG A 273 -3.67 -20.00 -6.00
C ARG A 273 -2.96 -18.72 -5.56
N GLN A 274 -3.73 -17.70 -5.21
CA GLN A 274 -3.20 -16.46 -4.61
C GLN A 274 -2.81 -16.68 -3.13
N GLN A 275 -1.96 -15.79 -2.63
CA GLN A 275 -1.64 -15.72 -1.20
C GLN A 275 -2.88 -15.28 -0.41
N ASP A 276 -3.22 -16.03 0.64
CA ASP A 276 -4.39 -15.83 1.49
C ASP A 276 -4.06 -15.81 2.99
N ASN A 277 -2.77 -15.82 3.33
CA ASN A 277 -2.23 -15.83 4.69
C ASN A 277 -2.69 -17.05 5.51
N GLY A 278 -2.66 -18.22 4.88
CA GLY A 278 -3.08 -19.48 5.49
C GLY A 278 -4.59 -19.65 5.64
N GLN A 279 -5.40 -18.85 4.94
CA GLN A 279 -6.87 -18.97 5.02
C GLN A 279 -7.37 -20.31 4.43
N ARG A 280 -6.72 -20.84 3.38
CA ARG A 280 -6.98 -22.20 2.85
C ARG A 280 -6.77 -23.29 3.89
N PHE A 281 -5.70 -23.23 4.68
CA PHE A 281 -5.44 -24.20 5.76
C PHE A 281 -6.62 -24.27 6.74
N LEU A 282 -7.20 -23.12 7.11
CA LEU A 282 -8.35 -23.01 8.01
C LEU A 282 -9.69 -23.48 7.40
N LEU A 283 -9.79 -23.72 6.09
CA LEU A 283 -10.97 -24.35 5.49
C LEU A 283 -11.02 -25.85 5.82
N PHE A 284 -9.86 -26.49 5.89
CA PHE A 284 -9.71 -27.92 6.15
C PHE A 284 -9.42 -28.25 7.61
N HIS A 285 -8.96 -27.26 8.40
CA HIS A 285 -8.69 -27.36 9.84
C HIS A 285 -9.69 -26.57 10.68
N ASP A 286 -10.81 -27.22 11.02
CA ASP A 286 -11.91 -26.61 11.76
C ASP A 286 -11.78 -26.86 13.27
N LEU A 287 -11.28 -25.85 13.99
CA LEU A 287 -11.15 -25.89 15.46
C LEU A 287 -12.44 -25.43 16.15
N GLN A 288 -13.14 -26.37 16.77
CA GLN A 288 -14.36 -26.20 17.54
C GLN A 288 -14.13 -26.47 19.04
N PRO A 289 -15.05 -26.08 19.95
CA PRO A 289 -14.86 -26.27 21.39
C PRO A 289 -14.58 -27.73 21.81
N GLN A 290 -15.17 -28.70 21.11
CA GLN A 290 -14.99 -30.14 21.35
C GLN A 290 -13.67 -30.71 20.79
N GLY A 291 -13.09 -30.10 19.77
CA GLY A 291 -11.89 -30.60 19.08
C GLY A 291 -11.70 -29.99 17.70
N MET A 292 -10.66 -30.45 17.01
CA MET A 292 -10.34 -30.07 15.64
C MET A 292 -10.78 -31.15 14.67
N THR A 293 -11.56 -30.78 13.65
CA THR A 293 -11.83 -31.64 12.48
C THR A 293 -10.82 -31.31 11.39
N ILE A 294 -10.17 -32.34 10.84
CA ILE A 294 -9.20 -32.25 9.75
C ILE A 294 -9.78 -32.96 8.53
N ARG A 295 -9.87 -32.23 7.41
CA ARG A 295 -10.39 -32.69 6.13
C ARG A 295 -9.30 -32.75 5.06
N ALA A 296 -9.49 -33.55 4.02
CA ALA A 296 -8.60 -33.57 2.86
C ALA A 296 -8.69 -32.25 2.08
N ASP A 297 -7.53 -31.67 1.73
CA ASP A 297 -7.45 -30.42 0.95
C ASP A 297 -7.52 -30.65 -0.57
N ARG A 298 -7.44 -31.91 -1.01
CA ARG A 298 -7.51 -32.36 -2.40
C ARG A 298 -7.87 -33.85 -2.50
N ASP A 299 -8.19 -34.29 -3.71
CA ASP A 299 -8.35 -35.71 -4.04
C ASP A 299 -7.02 -36.48 -3.91
N THR A 300 -7.05 -37.72 -3.41
CA THR A 300 -5.88 -38.62 -3.35
C THR A 300 -6.28 -40.05 -3.75
N SER A 301 -5.50 -40.70 -4.62
CA SER A 301 -5.82 -42.05 -5.10
C SER A 301 -5.41 -43.13 -4.08
N SER A 302 -6.12 -44.25 -4.08
CA SER A 302 -5.76 -45.42 -3.27
C SER A 302 -4.30 -45.84 -3.50
N GLY A 303 -3.53 -45.96 -2.42
CA GLY A 303 -2.10 -46.31 -2.40
C GLY A 303 -1.14 -45.11 -2.36
N GLU A 304 -1.61 -43.90 -2.65
CA GLU A 304 -0.80 -42.67 -2.65
C GLU A 304 -0.65 -42.06 -1.25
N GLN A 305 0.34 -41.18 -1.08
CA GLN A 305 0.50 -40.39 0.14
C GLN A 305 -0.55 -39.28 0.18
N LEU A 306 -1.27 -39.14 1.30
CA LEU A 306 -2.03 -37.92 1.58
C LEU A 306 -1.03 -36.83 1.99
N PHE A 307 -1.10 -35.73 1.27
CA PHE A 307 -0.36 -34.50 1.58
C PHE A 307 -1.31 -33.41 2.08
N GLU A 308 -0.71 -32.33 2.56
CA GLU A 308 -1.39 -31.12 3.00
C GLU A 308 -0.66 -29.89 2.43
N ASP A 309 -1.41 -28.87 2.00
CA ASP A 309 -0.86 -27.54 1.74
C ASP A 309 -0.58 -26.83 3.07
N TYR A 310 0.67 -26.93 3.52
CA TYR A 310 1.20 -26.21 4.70
C TYR A 310 1.10 -24.67 4.59
N GLY A 311 0.73 -24.14 3.42
CA GLY A 311 0.42 -22.74 3.21
C GLY A 311 1.38 -22.02 2.28
N ASP A 312 1.19 -20.72 2.23
CA ASP A 312 1.77 -19.75 1.30
C ASP A 312 3.04 -19.08 1.83
N ASN A 313 3.83 -19.80 2.62
CA ASN A 313 5.13 -19.36 3.11
C ASN A 313 6.24 -19.57 2.06
N SER A 314 7.25 -18.70 2.08
CA SER A 314 8.50 -18.90 1.32
C SER A 314 9.44 -19.88 2.03
N ASN A 315 10.46 -20.39 1.32
CA ASN A 315 11.43 -21.33 1.91
C ASN A 315 12.29 -20.72 3.03
N TYR A 316 12.21 -19.41 3.29
CA TYR A 316 12.75 -18.81 4.51
C TYR A 316 12.10 -19.38 5.78
N VAL A 317 10.80 -19.70 5.74
CA VAL A 317 10.07 -20.24 6.90
C VAL A 317 10.24 -21.76 6.97
N TYR A 318 9.99 -22.48 5.87
CA TYR A 318 10.08 -23.93 5.83
C TYR A 318 11.47 -24.44 6.23
N PHE A 319 12.53 -23.80 5.73
CA PHE A 319 13.88 -24.24 6.05
C PHE A 319 14.29 -23.93 7.49
N LEU A 320 14.00 -22.72 7.98
CA LEU A 320 14.37 -22.29 9.32
C LEU A 320 13.59 -23.06 10.40
N HIS A 321 12.26 -23.18 10.25
CA HIS A 321 11.39 -23.69 11.31
C HIS A 321 10.96 -25.15 11.15
N HIS A 322 10.92 -25.68 9.92
CA HIS A 322 10.49 -27.06 9.64
C HIS A 322 11.63 -27.97 9.17
N GLY A 323 12.77 -27.42 8.73
CA GLY A 323 13.97 -28.18 8.39
C GLY A 323 13.92 -28.89 7.03
N PHE A 324 13.08 -28.43 6.09
CA PHE A 324 13.01 -28.93 4.72
C PHE A 324 12.84 -27.78 3.71
N LEU A 325 12.92 -28.07 2.41
CA LEU A 325 12.64 -27.13 1.33
C LEU A 325 11.38 -27.54 0.58
N MET A 326 10.36 -26.70 0.60
CA MET A 326 9.13 -26.86 -0.15
C MET A 326 9.40 -26.66 -1.66
N SER A 327 8.76 -27.46 -2.51
CA SER A 327 8.80 -27.25 -3.96
C SER A 327 8.15 -25.92 -4.34
N ASP A 328 8.84 -25.10 -5.13
CA ASP A 328 8.33 -23.78 -5.51
C ASP A 328 7.16 -23.89 -6.51
N LYS A 329 6.00 -23.39 -6.09
CA LYS A 329 4.75 -23.27 -6.86
C LYS A 329 4.24 -21.82 -6.93
N GLY A 330 5.09 -20.84 -6.63
CA GLY A 330 4.78 -19.40 -6.75
C GLY A 330 4.89 -18.58 -5.46
N PHE A 331 5.00 -19.23 -4.30
CA PHE A 331 5.16 -18.56 -2.99
C PHE A 331 6.61 -18.39 -2.54
N ASP A 332 7.57 -19.00 -3.25
CA ASP A 332 8.98 -18.88 -2.89
C ASP A 332 9.63 -17.64 -3.53
N CYS A 333 10.51 -16.99 -2.79
CA CYS A 333 11.15 -15.74 -3.17
C CYS A 333 12.63 -15.74 -2.75
N ALA A 334 13.47 -14.96 -3.43
CA ALA A 334 14.86 -14.75 -3.03
C ALA A 334 15.09 -13.31 -2.61
N ALA A 335 15.77 -13.14 -1.47
CA ALA A 335 16.14 -11.85 -0.92
C ALA A 335 17.36 -11.27 -1.66
N PHE A 336 17.35 -9.96 -1.84
CA PHE A 336 18.48 -9.17 -2.34
C PHE A 336 18.40 -7.75 -1.78
N ARG A 337 19.50 -7.00 -1.84
CA ARG A 337 19.54 -5.60 -1.40
C ARG A 337 19.20 -4.62 -2.53
N LEU A 338 18.40 -3.61 -2.21
CA LEU A 338 18.38 -2.37 -2.99
C LEU A 338 19.73 -1.62 -2.83
N PRO A 339 20.18 -0.80 -3.79
CA PRO A 339 21.50 -0.18 -3.73
C PRO A 339 21.52 0.91 -2.66
N ARG A 340 22.66 1.13 -1.98
CA ARG A 340 22.72 2.14 -0.91
C ARG A 340 22.55 3.52 -1.49
N LEU A 341 21.80 4.37 -0.79
CA LEU A 341 21.68 5.79 -1.17
C LEU A 341 23.05 6.48 -1.19
N SER A 342 23.97 6.07 -0.32
CA SER A 342 25.35 6.58 -0.28
C SER A 342 26.21 6.21 -1.51
N GLU A 343 25.91 5.11 -2.20
CA GLU A 343 26.66 4.68 -3.40
C GLU A 343 26.33 5.57 -4.62
N ALA A 344 25.13 6.14 -4.67
CA ALA A 344 24.70 7.07 -5.72
C ALA A 344 25.44 8.43 -5.70
N TYR A 345 26.22 8.74 -4.65
CA TYR A 345 26.88 10.04 -4.46
C TYR A 345 28.42 9.96 -4.37
N GLN A 346 29.05 8.85 -4.76
CA GLN A 346 30.50 8.76 -4.77
C GLN A 346 31.11 9.56 -5.94
N GLY A 347 31.46 10.84 -5.71
CA GLY A 347 32.35 11.60 -6.60
C GLY A 347 32.07 13.09 -6.85
N GLY A 348 31.30 13.79 -6.01
CA GLY A 348 31.02 15.23 -6.20
C GLY A 348 31.38 16.13 -5.02
N GLU A 349 30.96 17.39 -5.06
CA GLU A 349 31.26 18.35 -3.99
C GLU A 349 30.62 17.92 -2.66
N ILE A 350 31.48 17.75 -1.66
CA ILE A 350 31.22 17.00 -0.41
C ILE A 350 29.97 17.50 0.34
N LYS A 351 29.67 18.80 0.28
CA LYS A 351 28.66 19.42 1.14
C LYS A 351 27.22 19.17 0.67
N GLU A 352 26.93 19.44 -0.61
CA GLU A 352 25.59 19.29 -1.18
C GLU A 352 25.15 17.82 -1.18
N GLN A 353 26.06 16.91 -1.54
CA GLN A 353 25.81 15.46 -1.50
C GLN A 353 25.53 14.94 -0.09
N THR A 354 26.20 15.48 0.93
CA THR A 354 25.94 15.14 2.33
C THR A 354 24.55 15.60 2.78
N GLU A 355 24.10 16.79 2.35
CA GLU A 355 22.77 17.31 2.69
C GLU A 355 21.65 16.54 1.99
N ILE A 356 21.83 16.13 0.73
CA ILE A 356 20.91 15.22 -0.01
C ILE A 356 20.78 13.89 0.72
N LEU A 357 21.91 13.22 0.99
CA LEU A 357 21.91 11.92 1.65
C LEU A 357 21.24 12.00 3.03
N ALA A 358 21.54 13.04 3.81
CA ALA A 358 20.90 13.26 5.10
C ALA A 358 19.37 13.48 4.98
N SER A 359 18.88 14.15 3.93
CA SER A 359 17.44 14.29 3.69
C SER A 359 16.78 12.95 3.35
N LYS A 360 17.38 12.15 2.47
CA LYS A 360 16.83 10.83 2.11
C LYS A 360 16.83 9.87 3.30
N LEU A 361 17.91 9.82 4.09
CA LEU A 361 17.99 9.01 5.31
C LEU A 361 16.94 9.43 6.36
N ARG A 362 16.59 10.72 6.45
CA ARG A 362 15.48 11.19 7.31
C ARG A 362 14.12 10.65 6.85
N VAL A 363 13.86 10.61 5.54
CA VAL A 363 12.63 10.01 4.97
C VAL A 363 12.56 8.50 5.27
N LEU A 364 13.66 7.76 5.09
CA LEU A 364 13.71 6.33 5.46
C LEU A 364 13.48 6.10 6.97
N SER A 365 14.12 6.89 7.83
CA SER A 365 13.94 6.82 9.28
C SER A 365 12.49 7.07 9.71
N ARG A 366 11.76 7.95 8.99
CA ARG A 366 10.34 8.24 9.23
C ARG A 366 9.45 7.00 9.04
N ILE A 367 9.73 6.19 8.02
CA ILE A 367 9.03 4.92 7.75
C ILE A 367 9.66 3.71 8.47
N ARG A 368 10.72 3.93 9.25
CA ARG A 368 11.48 2.88 9.98
C ARG A 368 12.11 1.83 9.06
N VAL A 369 12.59 2.29 7.92
CA VAL A 369 13.36 1.51 6.95
C VAL A 369 14.82 1.94 7.05
N ASP A 370 15.74 0.97 6.98
CA ASP A 370 17.18 1.23 6.92
C ASP A 370 17.64 1.42 5.46
N ASP A 371 18.79 2.08 5.23
CA ASP A 371 19.38 2.23 3.89
C ASP A 371 19.80 0.87 3.30
N ALA A 372 19.65 0.69 1.98
CA ALA A 372 19.74 -0.59 1.28
C ALA A 372 18.93 -1.72 1.96
N PRO A 373 17.59 -1.58 2.06
CA PRO A 373 16.74 -2.62 2.64
C PRO A 373 16.83 -3.90 1.82
N GLN A 374 16.70 -5.03 2.51
CA GLN A 374 16.48 -6.32 1.86
C GLN A 374 15.02 -6.41 1.40
N VAL A 375 14.82 -6.86 0.16
CA VAL A 375 13.51 -7.10 -0.44
C VAL A 375 13.51 -8.48 -1.09
N CYS A 376 12.34 -9.11 -1.20
CA CYS A 376 12.23 -10.47 -1.77
C CYS A 376 11.45 -10.48 -3.07
N ILE A 377 11.93 -11.26 -4.05
CA ILE A 377 11.30 -11.41 -5.37
C ILE A 377 11.10 -12.88 -5.74
N SER A 378 9.94 -13.21 -6.29
CA SER A 378 9.61 -14.54 -6.81
C SER A 378 10.18 -14.77 -8.22
N ARG A 379 10.15 -16.01 -8.72
CA ARG A 379 10.65 -16.34 -10.07
C ARG A 379 9.98 -15.54 -11.18
N THR A 380 8.71 -15.19 -11.01
CA THR A 380 7.93 -14.44 -12.01
C THR A 380 8.26 -12.96 -12.02
N GLY A 381 8.93 -12.45 -10.98
CA GLY A 381 9.24 -11.03 -10.79
C GLY A 381 8.31 -10.31 -9.81
N LYS A 382 7.37 -11.00 -9.16
CA LYS A 382 6.49 -10.41 -8.13
C LYS A 382 7.26 -10.23 -6.82
N LEU A 383 7.07 -9.08 -6.17
CA LEU A 383 7.74 -8.69 -4.92
C LEU A 383 6.89 -9.03 -3.70
N GLU A 384 7.52 -9.36 -2.56
CA GLU A 384 6.84 -9.42 -1.24
C GLU A 384 6.36 -8.01 -0.82
N ASP A 385 7.26 -7.01 -0.88
CA ASP A 385 7.01 -5.63 -0.45
C ASP A 385 7.10 -4.63 -1.62
N SER A 386 6.12 -4.65 -2.54
CA SER A 386 6.08 -3.74 -3.71
C SER A 386 6.12 -2.26 -3.31
N ASP A 387 5.40 -1.89 -2.26
CA ASP A 387 5.28 -0.49 -1.82
C ASP A 387 6.62 0.05 -1.30
N LEU A 388 7.38 -0.79 -0.59
CA LEU A 388 8.73 -0.48 -0.12
C LEU A 388 9.67 -0.23 -1.31
N VAL A 389 9.62 -1.09 -2.32
CA VAL A 389 10.44 -0.93 -3.54
C VAL A 389 10.04 0.34 -4.30
N ARG A 390 8.76 0.67 -4.42
CA ARG A 390 8.28 1.89 -5.08
C ARG A 390 8.71 3.16 -4.33
N ILE A 391 8.50 3.21 -3.01
CA ILE A 391 8.94 4.32 -2.15
C ILE A 391 10.46 4.49 -2.23
N TYR A 392 11.22 3.40 -2.14
CA TYR A 392 12.68 3.44 -2.22
C TYR A 392 13.16 3.84 -3.62
N THR A 393 12.52 3.37 -4.69
CA THR A 393 12.84 3.78 -6.07
C THR A 393 12.58 5.26 -6.29
N ALA A 394 11.44 5.79 -5.84
CA ALA A 394 11.15 7.22 -5.90
C ALA A 394 12.20 8.02 -5.13
N LEU A 395 12.47 7.64 -3.87
CA LEU A 395 13.46 8.31 -3.03
C LEU A 395 14.89 8.22 -3.59
N TYR A 396 15.26 7.10 -4.20
CA TYR A 396 16.56 6.93 -4.86
C TYR A 396 16.74 7.97 -5.99
N ASN A 397 15.68 8.28 -6.73
CA ASN A 397 15.69 9.23 -7.84
C ASN A 397 15.40 10.70 -7.45
N MET A 398 14.93 10.98 -6.23
CA MET A 398 14.67 12.37 -5.76
C MET A 398 15.95 13.23 -5.63
N ASP A 399 15.80 14.55 -5.74
CA ASP A 399 16.83 15.53 -5.40
C ASP A 399 16.78 16.00 -3.92
N ALA A 400 17.63 16.98 -3.55
CA ALA A 400 17.75 17.52 -2.20
C ALA A 400 16.44 18.12 -1.66
N GLU A 401 15.77 18.90 -2.51
CA GLU A 401 14.62 19.72 -2.18
C GLU A 401 13.37 18.84 -2.08
N GLN A 402 13.21 17.92 -3.03
CA GLN A 402 12.19 16.88 -3.00
C GLN A 402 12.30 16.01 -1.74
N ALA A 403 13.48 15.44 -1.48
CA ALA A 403 13.67 14.58 -0.30
C ALA A 403 13.49 15.36 1.03
N ALA A 404 13.83 16.65 1.07
CA ALA A 404 13.59 17.50 2.24
C ALA A 404 12.09 17.79 2.45
N ALA A 405 11.33 18.05 1.38
CA ALA A 405 9.89 18.25 1.44
C ALA A 405 9.16 17.01 1.97
N CYS A 406 9.52 15.82 1.46
CA CYS A 406 8.91 14.54 1.85
C CYS A 406 9.16 14.11 3.30
N ASN A 407 10.10 14.76 4.01
CA ASN A 407 10.33 14.51 5.43
C ASN A 407 9.21 15.11 6.33
N ASN A 408 8.44 16.08 5.82
CA ASN A 408 7.30 16.68 6.53
C ASN A 408 6.12 15.69 6.66
N ALA A 409 5.46 15.69 7.82
CA ALA A 409 4.36 14.77 8.10
C ALA A 409 3.10 14.97 7.26
N ALA A 410 2.84 16.19 6.80
CA ALA A 410 1.74 16.47 5.88
C ALA A 410 2.08 16.04 4.45
N ALA A 411 3.28 16.44 3.98
CA ALA A 411 3.74 16.20 2.61
C ALA A 411 4.20 14.76 2.34
N PHE A 412 4.44 13.93 3.36
CA PHE A 412 4.81 12.52 3.14
C PHE A 412 3.76 11.78 2.28
N ASN A 413 2.47 12.01 2.56
CA ASN A 413 1.37 11.43 1.78
C ASN A 413 1.18 12.10 0.40
N GLU A 414 1.81 13.25 0.15
CA GLU A 414 1.81 13.93 -1.15
C GLU A 414 2.97 13.40 -2.03
N CYS A 415 4.13 13.09 -1.41
CA CYS A 415 5.26 12.43 -2.05
C CYS A 415 5.05 10.94 -2.33
N PHE A 416 4.29 10.26 -1.46
CA PHE A 416 3.96 8.85 -1.59
C PHE A 416 2.43 8.66 -1.43
N PRO A 417 1.60 9.11 -2.39
CA PRO A 417 0.15 8.99 -2.32
C PRO A 417 -0.30 7.54 -2.18
N PRO A 418 -1.33 7.26 -1.35
CA PRO A 418 -1.95 5.93 -1.29
C PRO A 418 -2.45 5.45 -2.66
N ASP A 419 -2.84 6.37 -3.55
CA ASP A 419 -3.34 6.02 -4.88
C ASP A 419 -2.22 5.57 -5.86
N ILE A 420 -0.94 5.57 -5.43
CA ILE A 420 0.19 4.90 -6.11
C ILE A 420 0.31 3.41 -5.68
N THR A 421 -0.62 2.91 -4.85
CA THR A 421 -0.79 1.48 -4.56
C THR A 421 -2.07 0.89 -5.19
N PRO A 422 -2.24 0.94 -6.54
CA PRO A 422 -3.14 0.01 -7.22
C PRO A 422 -2.61 -1.42 -7.03
N ASP A 423 -3.52 -2.40 -7.05
CA ASP A 423 -3.34 -3.82 -6.70
C ASP A 423 -1.94 -4.44 -6.86
N PHE A 424 -1.66 -5.47 -6.04
CA PHE A 424 -0.47 -6.33 -6.03
C PHE A 424 -0.02 -6.94 -7.38
N ASP A 425 -0.78 -6.71 -8.45
CA ASP A 425 -0.54 -7.19 -9.82
C ASP A 425 -0.25 -6.05 -10.82
N THR A 426 -0.01 -4.81 -10.37
CA THR A 426 0.41 -3.71 -11.27
C THR A 426 1.88 -3.79 -11.68
N GLU A 427 2.13 -3.70 -13.00
CA GLU A 427 3.47 -3.89 -13.58
C GLU A 427 4.48 -2.83 -13.12
N ALA A 428 5.72 -3.25 -12.85
CA ALA A 428 6.77 -2.38 -12.36
C ALA A 428 7.20 -1.31 -13.39
N GLY A 429 7.41 -0.08 -12.92
CA GLY A 429 7.79 1.04 -13.79
C GLY A 429 9.22 0.94 -14.32
N TYR A 430 9.54 1.63 -15.42
CA TYR A 430 10.88 1.55 -16.05
C TYR A 430 12.06 1.80 -15.07
N HIS A 431 11.94 2.77 -14.17
CA HIS A 431 13.01 3.08 -13.19
C HIS A 431 13.10 2.00 -12.10
N GLU A 432 11.97 1.42 -11.71
CA GLU A 432 11.87 0.30 -10.77
C GLU A 432 12.50 -0.96 -11.37
N LEU A 433 12.16 -1.29 -12.63
CA LEU A 433 12.77 -2.39 -13.38
C LEU A 433 14.30 -2.25 -13.50
N LEU A 434 14.81 -1.05 -13.79
CA LEU A 434 16.27 -0.83 -13.83
C LEU A 434 16.93 -0.98 -12.44
N LEU A 435 16.31 -0.44 -11.38
CA LEU A 435 16.82 -0.58 -10.02
C LEU A 435 16.89 -2.06 -9.62
N LEU A 436 15.79 -2.78 -9.79
CA LEU A 436 15.67 -4.23 -9.53
C LEU A 436 16.70 -5.02 -10.35
N LEU A 437 16.83 -4.75 -11.64
CA LEU A 437 17.79 -5.46 -12.51
C LEU A 437 19.25 -5.22 -12.11
N ASN A 438 19.59 -4.00 -11.69
CA ASN A 438 20.93 -3.70 -11.20
C ASN A 438 21.20 -4.42 -9.86
N SER A 439 20.31 -4.26 -8.89
CA SER A 439 20.39 -4.91 -7.58
C SER A 439 20.47 -6.43 -7.64
N ILE A 440 19.63 -7.06 -8.46
CA ILE A 440 19.66 -8.53 -8.64
C ILE A 440 20.94 -8.96 -9.38
N THR A 441 21.52 -8.10 -10.22
CA THR A 441 22.82 -8.37 -10.86
C THR A 441 23.95 -8.32 -9.84
N GLN A 442 24.03 -7.26 -9.05
CA GLN A 442 25.01 -7.12 -7.97
C GLN A 442 24.87 -8.25 -6.94
N GLN A 443 23.65 -8.64 -6.55
CA GLN A 443 23.43 -9.76 -5.64
C GLN A 443 23.92 -11.09 -6.21
N LEU A 444 23.68 -11.36 -7.51
CA LEU A 444 24.18 -12.57 -8.19
C LEU A 444 25.71 -12.60 -8.29
N GLU A 445 26.35 -11.43 -8.44
CA GLU A 445 27.82 -11.27 -8.47
C GLU A 445 28.44 -11.32 -7.06
N TYR A 446 27.68 -11.00 -6.01
CA TYR A 446 28.11 -11.03 -4.62
C TYR A 446 28.14 -12.44 -4.00
N TYR A 447 27.45 -13.42 -4.58
CA TYR A 447 27.47 -14.79 -4.07
C TYR A 447 28.87 -15.42 -4.16
N PRO A 448 29.42 -15.99 -3.07
CA PRO A 448 30.73 -16.65 -3.08
C PRO A 448 30.87 -17.88 -4.00
N THR A 449 29.77 -18.43 -4.48
CA THR A 449 29.74 -19.54 -5.45
C THR A 449 28.69 -19.30 -6.53
N THR A 450 28.89 -19.89 -7.71
CA THR A 450 27.99 -19.87 -8.86
C THR A 450 26.81 -20.86 -8.72
N LEU A 451 25.92 -20.88 -9.70
CA LEU A 451 24.84 -21.87 -9.80
C LEU A 451 25.38 -23.27 -10.14
N GLU A 452 26.42 -23.31 -10.95
CA GLU A 452 27.05 -24.50 -11.50
C GLU A 452 27.91 -25.20 -10.44
N GLU A 453 28.67 -24.43 -9.64
CA GLU A 453 29.39 -24.94 -8.48
C GLU A 453 28.42 -25.50 -7.42
N ASP A 454 27.36 -24.78 -7.09
CA ASP A 454 26.36 -25.27 -6.11
C ASP A 454 25.63 -26.52 -6.60
N GLN A 455 25.33 -26.63 -7.90
CA GLN A 455 24.75 -27.84 -8.46
C GLN A 455 25.74 -29.01 -8.40
N THR A 456 27.01 -28.77 -8.69
CA THR A 456 28.08 -29.78 -8.59
C THR A 456 28.24 -30.26 -7.14
N ILE A 457 28.34 -29.34 -6.17
CA ILE A 457 28.40 -29.66 -4.75
C ILE A 457 27.14 -30.44 -4.31
N LEU A 458 25.96 -30.05 -4.77
CA LEU A 458 24.71 -30.76 -4.43
C LEU A 458 24.65 -32.17 -5.03
N ASP A 459 25.24 -32.38 -6.21
CA ASP A 459 25.35 -33.69 -6.86
C ASP A 459 26.39 -34.58 -6.16
N GLU A 460 27.55 -34.05 -5.77
CA GLU A 460 28.56 -34.75 -4.95
C GLU A 460 28.01 -35.12 -3.56
N LEU A 461 27.18 -34.27 -2.97
CA LEU A 461 26.52 -34.52 -1.68
C LEU A 461 25.36 -35.53 -1.75
N LYS A 462 24.99 -36.06 -2.93
CA LYS A 462 23.97 -37.13 -3.03
C LYS A 462 24.39 -38.40 -2.30
N ASP A 463 25.68 -38.70 -2.29
CA ASP A 463 26.25 -39.92 -1.70
C ASP A 463 26.67 -39.73 -0.22
N VAL A 464 26.52 -38.53 0.35
CA VAL A 464 26.99 -38.19 1.71
C VAL A 464 25.82 -37.97 2.66
N ALA A 465 25.74 -38.79 3.72
CA ALA A 465 24.62 -38.82 4.68
C ALA A 465 24.43 -37.58 5.58
N LYS A 466 25.10 -36.44 5.32
CA LYS A 466 24.94 -35.20 6.10
C LYS A 466 23.83 -34.32 5.51
N SER A 467 22.60 -34.42 6.03
CA SER A 467 21.44 -33.71 5.47
C SER A 467 21.53 -32.18 5.56
N GLY A 468 22.13 -31.62 6.62
CA GLY A 468 22.19 -30.17 6.85
C GLY A 468 22.90 -29.40 5.74
N ILE A 469 24.14 -29.79 5.40
CA ILE A 469 24.92 -29.14 4.34
C ILE A 469 24.24 -29.31 2.97
N LYS A 470 23.69 -30.51 2.67
CA LYS A 470 22.92 -30.78 1.45
C LYS A 470 21.77 -29.77 1.27
N HIS A 471 21.01 -29.49 2.34
CA HIS A 471 19.92 -28.51 2.26
C HIS A 471 20.40 -27.06 2.27
N ALA A 472 21.51 -26.72 2.95
CA ALA A 472 22.11 -25.39 2.88
C ALA A 472 22.50 -25.03 1.43
N VAL A 473 23.15 -25.97 0.73
CA VAL A 473 23.50 -25.84 -0.68
C VAL A 473 22.24 -25.79 -1.56
N ALA A 474 21.25 -26.66 -1.34
CA ALA A 474 20.00 -26.64 -2.08
C ALA A 474 19.20 -25.32 -1.90
N PHE A 475 19.21 -24.75 -0.69
CA PHE A 475 18.57 -23.48 -0.37
C PHE A 475 19.22 -22.32 -1.12
N ARG A 476 20.55 -22.19 -1.03
CA ARG A 476 21.30 -21.09 -1.67
C ARG A 476 21.30 -21.21 -3.20
N LEU A 477 21.38 -22.43 -3.73
CA LEU A 477 21.14 -22.75 -5.14
C LEU A 477 19.74 -22.31 -5.59
N SER A 478 18.73 -22.57 -4.76
CA SER A 478 17.35 -22.13 -5.02
C SER A 478 17.24 -20.61 -5.04
N ARG A 479 17.90 -19.88 -4.12
CA ARG A 479 17.89 -18.40 -4.12
C ARG A 479 18.47 -17.85 -5.43
N LYS A 480 19.65 -18.32 -5.83
CA LYS A 480 20.33 -17.94 -7.09
C LYS A 480 19.46 -18.25 -8.32
N ARG A 481 18.76 -19.40 -8.33
CA ARG A 481 17.84 -19.79 -9.41
C ARG A 481 16.67 -18.80 -9.51
N ILE A 482 16.05 -18.46 -8.39
CA ILE A 482 14.94 -17.50 -8.34
C ILE A 482 15.40 -16.13 -8.84
N LEU A 483 16.54 -15.61 -8.36
CA LEU A 483 17.11 -14.34 -8.81
C LEU A 483 17.45 -14.33 -10.31
N ARG A 484 18.02 -15.42 -10.85
CA ARG A 484 18.29 -15.58 -12.28
C ARG A 484 17.00 -15.56 -13.11
N ASP A 485 15.98 -16.29 -12.68
CA ASP A 485 14.70 -16.41 -13.39
C ASP A 485 13.93 -15.08 -13.33
N ALA A 486 13.91 -14.42 -12.17
CA ALA A 486 13.38 -13.07 -12.01
C ALA A 486 14.11 -12.06 -12.90
N LYS A 487 15.45 -12.03 -12.90
CA LYS A 487 16.27 -11.19 -13.80
C LYS A 487 15.96 -11.43 -15.27
N LYS A 488 15.66 -12.66 -15.68
CA LYS A 488 15.22 -13.00 -17.05
C LYS A 488 13.84 -12.42 -17.36
N ASN A 489 12.89 -12.52 -16.43
CA ASN A 489 11.53 -11.99 -16.59
C ASN A 489 11.49 -10.46 -16.57
N LEU A 490 12.19 -9.81 -15.63
CA LEU A 490 12.36 -8.35 -15.60
C LEU A 490 13.07 -7.83 -16.87
N LYS A 491 14.07 -8.54 -17.40
CA LYS A 491 14.67 -8.22 -18.72
C LYS A 491 13.68 -8.39 -19.88
N LYS A 492 12.73 -9.33 -19.79
CA LYS A 492 11.67 -9.48 -20.81
C LYS A 492 10.67 -8.33 -20.73
N GLN A 493 10.26 -7.91 -19.52
CA GLN A 493 9.40 -6.74 -19.31
C GLN A 493 10.09 -5.46 -19.78
N LEU A 494 11.34 -5.22 -19.38
CA LEU A 494 12.13 -4.07 -19.85
C LEU A 494 12.31 -4.08 -21.37
N LYS A 495 12.59 -5.24 -21.98
CA LYS A 495 12.60 -5.37 -23.45
C LYS A 495 11.24 -5.16 -24.09
N SER A 496 10.13 -5.52 -23.44
CA SER A 496 8.80 -5.20 -23.95
C SER A 496 8.62 -3.69 -23.99
N ILE A 497 8.96 -2.99 -22.90
CA ILE A 497 8.93 -1.53 -22.82
C ILE A 497 9.89 -0.88 -23.83
N ASP A 498 11.10 -1.42 -24.02
CA ASP A 498 12.09 -0.91 -24.96
C ASP A 498 11.73 -1.19 -26.42
N GLU A 499 11.15 -2.35 -26.76
CA GLU A 499 10.70 -2.68 -28.12
C GLU A 499 9.37 -2.01 -28.44
N GLU A 500 8.48 -1.79 -27.47
CA GLU A 500 7.35 -0.88 -27.60
C GLU A 500 7.83 0.56 -27.81
N ALA A 501 8.77 1.05 -27.00
CA ALA A 501 9.37 2.38 -27.18
C ALA A 501 10.17 2.50 -28.47
N LYS A 502 10.78 1.44 -29.00
CA LYS A 502 11.45 1.43 -30.31
C LYS A 502 10.45 1.31 -31.46
N ASN A 503 9.37 0.56 -31.31
CA ASN A 503 8.30 0.57 -32.30
C ASN A 503 7.65 1.95 -32.33
N ASP A 504 7.35 2.55 -31.18
CA ASP A 504 6.94 3.95 -31.03
C ASP A 504 7.96 4.92 -31.65
N VAL A 505 9.27 4.75 -31.43
CA VAL A 505 10.31 5.62 -32.00
C VAL A 505 10.54 5.37 -33.49
N LYS A 506 10.31 4.16 -34.00
CA LYS A 506 10.45 3.80 -35.42
C LYS A 506 9.21 4.21 -36.22
N GLU A 507 8.04 4.14 -35.59
CA GLU A 507 6.77 4.72 -36.02
C GLU A 507 6.85 6.26 -35.98
N ASP A 508 7.36 6.87 -34.90
CA ASP A 508 7.63 8.32 -34.81
C ASP A 508 8.73 8.77 -35.81
N LEU A 509 9.75 7.95 -36.10
CA LEU A 509 10.75 8.25 -37.14
C LEU A 509 10.16 8.16 -38.53
N LEU A 510 9.30 7.16 -38.82
CA LEU A 510 8.54 7.10 -40.06
C LEU A 510 7.57 8.28 -40.19
N LEU A 511 6.91 8.68 -39.09
CA LEU A 511 5.99 9.83 -39.00
C LEU A 511 6.68 11.19 -39.02
N SER A 512 7.97 11.29 -38.68
CA SER A 512 8.75 12.55 -38.70
C SER A 512 9.70 12.68 -39.91
N THR A 513 10.08 11.58 -40.55
CA THR A 513 10.81 11.61 -41.84
C THR A 513 9.88 11.72 -43.05
N THR A 514 8.60 11.37 -42.92
CA THR A 514 7.58 12.01 -43.75
C THR A 514 7.46 13.46 -43.34
N VAL A 515 8.25 14.32 -43.99
CA VAL A 515 7.93 15.74 -44.13
C VAL A 515 6.44 15.83 -44.47
N LEU A 516 5.69 16.60 -43.71
CA LEU A 516 4.36 17.02 -44.14
C LEU A 516 4.58 17.88 -45.38
N GLU A 517 4.54 17.27 -46.56
CA GLU A 517 4.48 18.01 -47.82
C GLU A 517 3.27 18.96 -47.71
N ASP A 518 3.46 20.24 -48.03
CA ASP A 518 2.44 21.29 -47.98
C ASP A 518 1.23 21.06 -48.93
N ASN A 519 1.11 19.85 -49.47
CA ASN A 519 0.13 19.37 -50.45
C ASN A 519 -0.93 18.41 -49.87
N GLU A 520 -0.88 18.00 -48.59
CA GLU A 520 -2.03 17.27 -47.98
C GLU A 520 -3.23 18.23 -47.81
N VAL A 521 -4.10 18.26 -48.82
CA VAL A 521 -5.28 19.14 -48.93
C VAL A 521 -6.28 18.89 -47.79
N GLY A 522 -6.17 19.67 -46.71
CA GLY A 522 -7.11 19.60 -45.59
C GLY A 522 -6.99 20.74 -44.58
N ASN A 523 -8.12 21.08 -43.94
CA ASN A 523 -8.17 22.08 -42.88
C ASN A 523 -7.57 21.56 -41.56
N LYS A 524 -7.39 22.44 -40.55
CA LYS A 524 -6.73 22.06 -39.28
C LYS A 524 -7.39 20.86 -38.57
N LEU A 525 -8.72 20.76 -38.64
CA LEU A 525 -9.48 19.65 -38.07
C LEU A 525 -9.14 18.32 -38.75
N GLN A 526 -9.05 18.30 -40.09
CA GLN A 526 -8.69 17.09 -40.84
C GLN A 526 -7.27 16.61 -40.51
N ARG A 527 -6.30 17.53 -40.40
CA ARG A 527 -4.93 17.19 -39.96
C ARG A 527 -4.90 16.60 -38.56
N PHE A 528 -5.70 17.14 -37.63
CA PHE A 528 -5.80 16.61 -36.27
C PHE A 528 -6.47 15.23 -36.22
N GLN A 529 -7.55 15.02 -36.98
CA GLN A 529 -8.22 13.72 -37.10
C GLN A 529 -7.29 12.65 -37.70
N GLN A 530 -6.53 12.98 -38.74
CA GLN A 530 -5.50 12.12 -39.31
C GLN A 530 -4.40 11.80 -38.29
N TRP A 531 -3.97 12.78 -37.49
CA TRP A 531 -2.97 12.59 -36.43
C TRP A 531 -3.48 11.65 -35.31
N ILE A 532 -4.72 11.80 -34.84
CA ILE A 532 -5.35 10.86 -33.90
C ILE A 532 -5.38 9.45 -34.48
N ALA A 533 -5.79 9.30 -35.74
CA ALA A 533 -5.84 8.00 -36.42
C ALA A 533 -4.45 7.36 -36.57
N ARG A 534 -3.42 8.14 -36.92
CA ARG A 534 -2.01 7.71 -37.00
C ARG A 534 -1.46 7.24 -35.63
N HIS A 535 -1.91 7.82 -34.51
CA HIS A 535 -1.50 7.43 -33.15
C HIS A 535 -2.37 6.33 -32.50
N ASN A 536 -3.34 5.77 -33.24
CA ASN A 536 -4.12 4.57 -32.87
C ASN A 536 -4.65 4.57 -31.42
N PHE A 537 -5.54 5.52 -31.09
CA PHE A 537 -6.16 5.60 -29.76
C PHE A 537 -6.99 4.33 -29.48
N PRO A 538 -6.63 3.46 -28.50
CA PRO A 538 -7.21 2.11 -28.40
C PRO A 538 -8.71 2.06 -28.13
N VAL A 539 -9.26 3.15 -27.60
CA VAL A 539 -10.70 3.41 -27.56
C VAL A 539 -10.89 4.87 -27.92
N ASN A 540 -11.67 5.13 -28.95
CA ASN A 540 -12.18 6.47 -29.24
C ASN A 540 -13.63 6.36 -29.70
N HIS A 541 -14.57 6.75 -28.83
CA HIS A 541 -15.99 6.86 -29.16
C HIS A 541 -16.41 8.30 -29.47
N LEU A 542 -15.45 9.19 -29.76
CA LEU A 542 -15.66 10.61 -29.99
C LEU A 542 -15.29 11.03 -31.42
N GLU A 543 -16.09 11.95 -31.97
CA GLU A 543 -15.72 12.81 -33.09
C GLU A 543 -15.63 14.26 -32.62
N LEU A 544 -14.75 15.05 -33.24
CA LEU A 544 -14.59 16.47 -32.92
C LEU A 544 -15.34 17.34 -33.94
N ARG A 545 -16.20 18.26 -33.48
CA ARG A 545 -16.94 19.21 -34.31
C ARG A 545 -16.78 20.63 -33.78
N TYR A 546 -16.93 21.63 -34.64
CA TYR A 546 -16.99 23.03 -34.21
C TYR A 546 -18.39 23.34 -33.66
N VAL A 547 -18.46 24.02 -32.51
CA VAL A 547 -19.72 24.32 -31.79
C VAL A 547 -20.12 25.78 -32.02
N ASN A 548 -19.31 26.73 -31.55
CA ASN A 548 -19.50 28.17 -31.74
C ASN A 548 -18.21 28.94 -31.34
N GLU A 549 -18.22 30.27 -31.42
CA GLU A 549 -17.07 31.13 -31.09
C GLU A 549 -16.64 31.05 -29.62
N ALA A 550 -17.59 30.99 -28.68
CA ALA A 550 -17.32 31.01 -27.23
C ALA A 550 -16.76 29.67 -26.71
N VAL A 551 -17.15 28.55 -27.34
CA VAL A 551 -16.76 27.18 -26.94
C VAL A 551 -15.63 26.63 -27.82
N GLY A 552 -15.57 27.04 -29.09
CA GLY A 552 -14.65 26.50 -30.08
C GLY A 552 -15.10 25.12 -30.57
N TYR A 553 -14.30 24.10 -30.28
CA TYR A 553 -14.59 22.71 -30.66
C TYR A 553 -15.15 21.92 -29.48
N GLY A 554 -16.00 20.94 -29.77
CA GLY A 554 -16.57 20.01 -28.81
C GLY A 554 -16.62 18.59 -29.36
N THR A 555 -16.66 17.61 -28.46
CA THR A 555 -16.67 16.18 -28.82
C THR A 555 -18.07 15.59 -28.80
N PHE A 556 -18.41 14.78 -29.81
CA PHE A 556 -19.72 14.16 -29.97
C PHE A 556 -19.59 12.63 -30.00
N ALA A 557 -20.57 11.93 -29.46
CA ALA A 557 -20.54 10.48 -29.31
C ALA A 557 -20.78 9.78 -30.66
N LEU A 558 -19.82 9.00 -31.15
CA LEU A 558 -19.92 8.21 -32.39
C LEU A 558 -20.97 7.08 -32.31
N LYS A 559 -21.29 6.65 -31.09
CA LYS A 559 -22.31 5.66 -30.73
C LYS A 559 -22.92 6.04 -29.39
N SER A 560 -23.99 5.37 -28.94
CA SER A 560 -24.43 5.53 -27.55
C SER A 560 -23.35 5.03 -26.59
N ILE A 561 -23.12 5.78 -25.51
CA ILE A 561 -22.12 5.53 -24.47
C ILE A 561 -22.86 5.42 -23.13
N THR A 562 -22.57 4.39 -22.36
CA THR A 562 -23.21 4.14 -21.05
C THR A 562 -22.35 4.62 -19.87
N THR A 563 -22.99 4.97 -18.77
CA THR A 563 -22.31 5.42 -17.54
C THR A 563 -21.31 4.35 -17.06
N ARG A 564 -20.07 4.77 -16.78
CA ARG A 564 -18.84 3.97 -16.50
C ARG A 564 -18.19 3.29 -17.71
N GLU A 565 -18.77 3.36 -18.90
CA GLU A 565 -18.11 2.89 -20.12
C GLU A 565 -16.88 3.77 -20.41
N VAL A 566 -15.79 3.13 -20.86
CA VAL A 566 -14.62 3.85 -21.36
C VAL A 566 -14.99 4.41 -22.74
N TYR A 567 -14.99 5.74 -22.89
CA TYR A 567 -15.22 6.38 -24.19
C TYR A 567 -13.94 6.86 -24.86
N LEU A 568 -12.85 7.02 -24.09
CA LEU A 568 -11.56 7.45 -24.60
C LEU A 568 -10.41 6.77 -23.86
N LYS A 569 -9.42 6.29 -24.64
CA LYS A 569 -8.10 5.89 -24.16
C LYS A 569 -7.03 6.60 -24.99
N VAL A 570 -6.28 7.49 -24.37
CA VAL A 570 -5.22 8.27 -25.03
C VAL A 570 -3.84 7.70 -24.64
N PRO A 571 -3.00 7.30 -25.61
CA PRO A 571 -1.63 6.88 -25.33
C PRO A 571 -0.81 7.98 -24.64
N VAL A 572 -0.16 7.68 -23.52
CA VAL A 572 0.68 8.63 -22.77
C VAL A 572 1.86 9.14 -23.62
N LYS A 573 2.26 8.41 -24.68
CA LYS A 573 3.25 8.86 -25.67
C LYS A 573 2.84 10.13 -26.43
N VAL A 574 1.55 10.43 -26.55
CA VAL A 574 1.02 11.63 -27.21
C VAL A 574 0.57 12.74 -26.26
N VAL A 575 0.54 12.48 -24.95
CA VAL A 575 0.20 13.46 -23.92
C VAL A 575 1.40 14.39 -23.67
N MET A 576 1.20 15.70 -23.66
CA MET A 576 2.26 16.62 -23.20
C MET A 576 2.25 16.67 -21.67
N ASN A 577 3.39 16.38 -21.06
CA ASN A 577 3.54 16.19 -19.61
C ASN A 577 4.96 16.50 -19.15
N VAL A 578 5.21 16.43 -17.84
CA VAL A 578 6.54 16.69 -17.25
C VAL A 578 7.62 15.77 -17.88
N ARG A 579 7.30 14.51 -18.19
CA ARG A 579 8.24 13.55 -18.80
C ARG A 579 8.56 13.85 -20.26
N SER A 580 7.66 14.46 -21.03
CA SER A 580 7.97 14.97 -22.37
C SER A 580 8.76 16.27 -22.29
N ALA A 581 8.40 17.16 -21.36
CA ALA A 581 9.05 18.45 -21.15
C ALA A 581 10.54 18.32 -20.76
N VAL A 582 10.90 17.42 -19.82
CA VAL A 582 12.32 17.24 -19.45
C VAL A 582 13.19 16.60 -20.54
N LYS A 583 12.59 16.03 -21.59
CA LYS A 583 13.33 15.57 -22.78
C LYS A 583 13.72 16.73 -23.72
N SER A 584 13.01 17.87 -23.64
CA SER A 584 13.45 19.06 -24.35
C SER A 584 14.77 19.56 -23.77
N ARG A 585 15.73 19.80 -24.67
CA ARG A 585 17.02 20.39 -24.33
C ARG A 585 16.84 21.82 -23.80
N TRP A 586 16.01 22.63 -24.46
CA TRP A 586 15.82 24.03 -24.08
C TRP A 586 15.07 24.17 -22.74
N VAL A 587 14.01 23.38 -22.51
CA VAL A 587 13.29 23.37 -21.23
C VAL A 587 14.22 22.93 -20.10
N SER A 588 14.94 21.81 -20.26
CA SER A 588 15.83 21.30 -19.21
C SER A 588 17.00 22.23 -18.91
N GLN A 589 17.60 22.87 -19.91
CA GLN A 589 18.64 23.89 -19.69
C GLN A 589 18.07 25.12 -18.97
N THR A 590 16.95 25.67 -19.47
CA THR A 590 16.27 26.83 -18.86
C THR A 590 15.92 26.56 -17.39
N MET A 591 15.35 25.40 -17.08
CA MET A 591 14.98 25.04 -15.71
C MET A 591 16.21 24.85 -14.80
N GLN A 592 17.31 24.28 -15.30
CA GLN A 592 18.57 24.19 -14.55
C GLN A 592 19.17 25.56 -14.24
N GLU A 593 19.00 26.56 -15.11
CA GLU A 593 19.46 27.92 -14.88
C GLU A 593 18.57 28.69 -13.89
N LEU A 594 17.24 28.59 -14.04
CA LEU A 594 16.28 29.25 -13.15
C LEU A 594 16.36 28.71 -11.72
N ARG A 595 16.59 27.39 -11.55
CA ARG A 595 16.86 26.74 -10.23
C ARG A 595 17.98 27.42 -9.45
N LYS A 596 18.99 27.98 -10.12
CA LYS A 596 20.14 28.64 -9.47
C LYS A 596 19.83 30.07 -8.99
N ARG A 597 18.65 30.63 -9.32
CA ARG A 597 18.39 32.07 -9.21
C ARG A 597 17.02 32.47 -8.66
N ALA A 598 16.02 31.58 -8.60
CA ALA A 598 14.67 31.97 -8.14
C ALA A 598 13.88 30.84 -7.45
N SER A 599 13.07 31.22 -6.46
CA SER A 599 12.09 30.36 -5.77
C SER A 599 10.80 30.17 -6.60
N VAL A 600 10.94 29.61 -7.80
CA VAL A 600 9.82 29.39 -8.73
C VAL A 600 9.28 27.96 -8.58
N PRO A 601 7.95 27.74 -8.51
CA PRO A 601 7.35 26.41 -8.52
C PRO A 601 7.79 25.61 -9.76
N GLN A 602 8.57 24.55 -9.54
CA GLN A 602 9.30 23.90 -10.63
C GLN A 602 8.36 23.15 -11.60
N GLU A 603 7.37 22.42 -11.08
CA GLU A 603 6.51 21.55 -11.89
C GLU A 603 5.58 22.33 -12.82
N GLU A 604 5.00 23.44 -12.35
CA GLU A 604 4.12 24.29 -13.16
C GLU A 604 4.88 24.99 -14.30
N MET A 605 6.12 25.44 -14.07
CA MET A 605 6.93 26.04 -15.14
C MET A 605 7.42 25.04 -16.19
N VAL A 606 7.75 23.79 -15.82
CA VAL A 606 8.28 22.79 -16.76
C VAL A 606 7.32 22.53 -17.93
N LEU A 607 6.04 22.28 -17.64
CA LEU A 607 5.04 22.04 -18.70
C LEU A 607 4.69 23.31 -19.47
N LEU A 608 4.66 24.47 -18.79
CA LEU A 608 4.41 25.77 -19.40
C LEU A 608 5.47 26.15 -20.45
N LEU A 609 6.75 26.00 -20.09
CA LEU A 609 7.87 26.24 -20.99
C LEU A 609 7.86 25.27 -22.17
N HIS A 610 7.55 23.99 -21.94
CA HIS A 610 7.42 23.01 -23.01
C HIS A 610 6.30 23.34 -24.00
N LEU A 611 5.12 23.74 -23.51
CA LEU A 611 4.03 24.22 -24.37
C LEU A 611 4.44 25.43 -25.22
N LEU A 612 5.19 26.37 -24.63
CA LEU A 612 5.68 27.56 -25.33
C LEU A 612 6.69 27.22 -26.43
N GLU A 613 7.64 26.32 -26.15
CA GLU A 613 8.64 25.84 -27.11
C GLU A 613 7.98 25.11 -28.30
N GLU A 614 7.05 24.19 -28.01
CA GLU A 614 6.38 23.37 -29.03
C GLU A 614 5.35 24.17 -29.85
N LYS A 615 4.72 25.21 -29.27
CA LYS A 615 3.75 26.06 -30.00
C LYS A 615 4.39 27.23 -30.73
N PHE A 616 5.46 27.83 -30.21
CA PHE A 616 6.01 29.09 -30.73
C PHE A 616 7.54 29.11 -30.88
N GLY A 617 8.26 28.22 -30.21
CA GLY A 617 9.71 28.15 -30.23
C GLY A 617 10.29 27.33 -31.37
N PRO A 618 11.59 26.97 -31.28
CA PRO A 618 12.33 26.31 -32.37
C PRO A 618 11.69 24.98 -32.83
N ASN A 619 11.03 24.27 -31.92
CA ASN A 619 10.40 22.99 -32.24
C ASN A 619 9.10 23.15 -33.04
N HIS A 620 8.50 24.35 -33.15
CA HIS A 620 7.13 24.51 -33.67
C HIS A 620 6.84 23.78 -34.99
N LEU A 621 7.71 23.94 -35.99
CA LEU A 621 7.52 23.35 -37.32
C LEU A 621 7.74 21.83 -37.34
N GLN A 622 8.52 21.30 -36.39
CA GLN A 622 8.85 19.87 -36.26
C GLN A 622 8.11 19.21 -35.09
N SER A 623 7.22 19.94 -34.41
CA SER A 623 6.57 19.47 -33.20
C SER A 623 5.69 18.26 -33.52
N ARG A 624 5.95 17.12 -32.87
CA ARG A 624 5.10 15.93 -32.97
C ARG A 624 3.66 16.21 -32.55
N TRP A 625 3.43 17.27 -31.78
CA TRP A 625 2.11 17.74 -31.34
C TRP A 625 1.52 18.82 -32.24
N LYS A 626 2.17 19.25 -33.33
CA LYS A 626 1.70 20.36 -34.17
C LYS A 626 0.22 20.24 -34.59
N PRO A 627 -0.31 19.08 -35.04
CA PRO A 627 -1.73 18.96 -35.37
C PRO A 627 -2.67 19.15 -34.18
N TYR A 628 -2.25 18.81 -32.97
CA TYR A 628 -2.97 19.11 -31.73
C TYR A 628 -2.85 20.59 -31.34
N LEU A 629 -1.63 21.14 -31.37
CA LEU A 629 -1.34 22.54 -31.03
C LEU A 629 -1.99 23.53 -32.00
N ASP A 630 -2.21 23.16 -33.27
CA ASP A 630 -2.97 23.92 -34.26
C ASP A 630 -4.49 23.94 -33.97
N MET A 631 -5.01 23.03 -33.13
CA MET A 631 -6.41 23.00 -32.69
C MET A 631 -6.69 23.82 -31.43
N LEU A 632 -5.65 24.10 -30.63
CA LEU A 632 -5.76 25.04 -29.52
C LEU A 632 -6.14 26.45 -30.05
N PRO A 633 -6.91 27.25 -29.28
CA PRO A 633 -7.28 28.61 -29.65
C PRO A 633 -6.09 29.43 -30.16
N ASP A 634 -6.22 29.98 -31.37
CA ASP A 634 -5.13 30.75 -31.97
C ASP A 634 -4.99 32.09 -31.26
N LEU A 635 -3.75 32.53 -31.08
CA LEU A 635 -3.40 33.79 -30.43
C LEU A 635 -3.36 34.95 -31.42
N ASP A 636 -3.10 34.66 -32.70
CA ASP A 636 -2.86 35.65 -33.76
C ASP A 636 -4.06 35.76 -34.74
N ASP A 637 -5.06 34.88 -34.62
CA ASP A 637 -6.36 35.03 -35.30
C ASP A 637 -7.17 36.17 -34.66
N HIS A 638 -7.38 37.25 -35.40
CA HIS A 638 -8.14 38.42 -34.95
C HIS A 638 -9.63 38.13 -34.69
N ASN A 639 -10.16 36.99 -35.14
CA ASN A 639 -11.52 36.53 -34.84
C ASN A 639 -11.56 35.56 -33.64
N SER A 640 -10.40 35.16 -33.09
CA SER A 640 -10.28 34.25 -31.95
C SER A 640 -10.24 35.04 -30.64
N VAL A 641 -11.42 35.27 -30.05
CA VAL A 641 -11.55 36.02 -28.80
C VAL A 641 -11.33 35.09 -27.59
N LEU A 642 -10.14 35.16 -26.98
CA LEU A 642 -9.81 34.34 -25.81
C LEU A 642 -10.62 34.75 -24.57
N GLY A 643 -11.33 33.78 -23.98
CA GLY A 643 -12.18 33.99 -22.79
C GLY A 643 -11.41 34.25 -21.49
N SER A 644 -10.14 33.86 -21.39
CA SER A 644 -9.37 33.95 -20.15
C SER A 644 -9.17 35.41 -19.66
N PRO A 645 -9.34 35.69 -18.35
CA PRO A 645 -9.08 37.01 -17.77
C PRO A 645 -7.66 37.56 -17.92
N LEU A 646 -6.69 36.76 -18.36
CA LEU A 646 -5.35 37.25 -18.73
C LEU A 646 -5.34 38.17 -19.96
N PHE A 647 -6.43 38.16 -20.76
CA PHE A 647 -6.58 38.90 -22.02
C PHE A 647 -7.59 40.05 -21.97
N TYR A 648 -8.19 40.36 -20.80
CA TYR A 648 -9.01 41.55 -20.67
C TYR A 648 -8.15 42.82 -20.74
N GLU A 649 -8.68 43.92 -21.27
CA GLU A 649 -7.96 45.20 -21.33
C GLU A 649 -8.03 45.91 -19.98
N GLU A 650 -6.98 46.65 -19.57
CA GLU A 650 -6.89 47.28 -18.24
C GLU A 650 -8.03 48.27 -17.95
N GLU A 651 -8.57 48.94 -18.98
CA GLU A 651 -9.75 49.81 -18.88
C GLU A 651 -10.99 49.26 -19.62
N GLY A 652 -10.92 47.97 -20.00
CA GLY A 652 -11.92 47.29 -20.84
C GLY A 652 -13.24 47.01 -20.12
N GLN A 653 -14.29 46.75 -20.93
CA GLN A 653 -15.65 46.45 -20.42
C GLN A 653 -15.66 45.26 -19.45
N GLN A 654 -14.76 44.29 -19.59
CA GLN A 654 -14.73 43.06 -18.79
C GLN A 654 -14.27 43.34 -17.35
N LEU A 655 -13.23 44.17 -17.15
CA LEU A 655 -12.79 44.55 -15.80
C LEU A 655 -13.83 45.46 -15.12
N LYS A 656 -14.44 46.39 -15.86
CA LYS A 656 -15.55 47.21 -15.36
C LYS A 656 -16.76 46.38 -14.96
N ALA A 657 -17.15 45.39 -15.78
CA ALA A 657 -18.25 44.47 -15.44
C ALA A 657 -17.96 43.60 -14.21
N LEU A 658 -16.69 43.43 -13.81
CA LEU A 658 -16.31 42.77 -12.56
C LEU A 658 -16.34 43.71 -11.33
N GLU A 659 -16.52 45.02 -11.48
CA GLU A 659 -16.57 45.97 -10.35
C GLU A 659 -17.70 45.64 -9.38
N GLY A 660 -17.44 45.74 -8.07
CA GLY A 660 -18.38 45.25 -7.07
C GLY A 660 -18.42 43.72 -6.93
N THR A 661 -17.68 42.94 -7.73
CA THR A 661 -17.40 41.51 -7.46
C THR A 661 -16.07 41.32 -6.72
N ASP A 662 -15.97 40.27 -5.89
CA ASP A 662 -14.72 39.89 -5.23
C ASP A 662 -13.78 39.15 -6.19
N LEU A 663 -14.32 38.63 -7.30
CA LEU A 663 -13.58 38.02 -8.40
C LEU A 663 -12.65 39.03 -9.11
N LEU A 664 -12.97 40.33 -9.12
CA LEU A 664 -12.08 41.37 -9.65
C LEU A 664 -10.70 41.36 -8.99
N THR A 665 -10.64 41.18 -7.66
CA THR A 665 -9.39 41.09 -6.91
C THR A 665 -8.60 39.83 -7.29
N LEU A 666 -9.27 38.69 -7.46
CA LEU A 666 -8.63 37.45 -7.91
C LEU A 666 -8.08 37.56 -9.34
N VAL A 667 -8.86 38.10 -10.27
CA VAL A 667 -8.44 38.36 -11.65
C VAL A 667 -7.23 39.30 -11.69
N SER A 668 -7.27 40.39 -10.93
CA SER A 668 -6.16 41.35 -10.82
C SER A 668 -4.88 40.71 -10.25
N ASN A 669 -5.02 39.89 -9.21
CA ASN A 669 -3.90 39.17 -8.60
C ASN A 669 -3.34 38.08 -9.53
N TYR A 670 -4.19 37.37 -10.27
CA TYR A 670 -3.79 36.37 -11.27
C TYR A 670 -3.02 37.00 -12.43
N ARG A 671 -3.54 38.08 -13.03
CA ARG A 671 -2.86 38.88 -14.06
C ARG A 671 -1.49 39.37 -13.58
N ARG A 672 -1.43 39.96 -12.37
CA ARG A 672 -0.18 40.47 -11.77
C ARG A 672 0.84 39.36 -11.55
N ARG A 673 0.44 38.21 -11.02
CA ARG A 673 1.30 37.04 -10.79
C ARG A 673 1.89 36.51 -12.11
N VAL A 674 1.07 36.33 -13.15
CA VAL A 674 1.54 35.86 -14.47
C VAL A 674 2.51 36.87 -15.09
N ALA A 675 2.23 38.17 -15.01
CA ALA A 675 3.14 39.22 -15.47
C ALA A 675 4.46 39.24 -14.69
N GLN A 676 4.44 39.04 -13.37
CA GLN A 676 5.64 38.91 -12.53
C GLN A 676 6.48 37.68 -12.90
N SER A 677 5.85 36.52 -13.09
CA SER A 677 6.53 35.30 -13.55
C SER A 677 7.20 35.50 -14.92
N TYR A 678 6.53 36.18 -15.85
CA TYR A 678 7.13 36.55 -17.14
C TYR A 678 8.29 37.54 -16.97
N ALA A 679 8.16 38.55 -16.12
CA ALA A 679 9.22 39.53 -15.88
C ALA A 679 10.51 38.88 -15.32
N VAL A 680 10.38 37.86 -14.47
CA VAL A 680 11.52 37.06 -13.98
C VAL A 680 12.19 36.29 -15.11
N LEU A 681 11.43 35.64 -16.00
CA LEU A 681 11.97 34.96 -17.18
C LEU A 681 12.66 35.94 -18.15
N LEU A 682 12.04 37.09 -18.40
CA LEU A 682 12.57 38.13 -19.28
C LEU A 682 13.91 38.69 -18.77
N ASP A 683 14.01 38.94 -17.46
CA ASP A 683 15.25 39.37 -16.81
C ASP A 683 16.34 38.30 -16.89
N HIS A 684 15.98 37.02 -16.71
CA HIS A 684 16.91 35.90 -16.88
C HIS A 684 17.47 35.82 -18.31
N PHE A 685 16.62 35.74 -19.32
CA PHE A 685 17.06 35.57 -20.72
C PHE A 685 17.84 36.78 -21.26
N LYS A 686 17.51 38.00 -20.81
CA LYS A 686 18.31 39.21 -21.11
C LYS A 686 19.73 39.14 -20.54
N ARG A 687 19.91 38.51 -19.37
CA ARG A 687 21.23 38.37 -18.71
C ARG A 687 22.03 37.17 -19.20
N SER A 688 21.37 36.10 -19.65
CA SER A 688 22.01 34.90 -20.22
C SER A 688 22.31 35.02 -21.73
N ASN A 689 22.08 36.19 -22.34
CA ASN A 689 22.38 36.47 -23.76
C ASN A 689 21.63 35.56 -24.76
N HIS A 690 20.42 35.13 -24.40
CA HIS A 690 19.54 34.29 -25.23
C HIS A 690 18.56 35.15 -26.06
N GLU A 691 19.08 36.09 -26.86
CA GLU A 691 18.25 37.04 -27.63
C GLU A 691 17.26 36.33 -28.57
N GLU A 692 17.66 35.21 -29.17
CA GLU A 692 16.78 34.37 -30.02
C GLU A 692 15.55 33.82 -29.28
N THR A 693 15.64 33.58 -27.96
CA THR A 693 14.50 33.14 -27.16
C THR A 693 13.47 34.27 -26.99
N LEU A 694 13.93 35.52 -26.88
CA LEU A 694 13.07 36.69 -26.71
C LEU A 694 12.26 37.02 -27.98
N LEU A 695 12.68 36.53 -29.15
CA LEU A 695 11.93 36.69 -30.41
C LEU A 695 10.58 35.94 -30.39
N TRP A 696 10.49 34.82 -29.66
CA TRP A 696 9.30 33.98 -29.64
C TRP A 696 8.62 33.84 -28.28
N LEU A 697 9.36 34.01 -27.17
CA LEU A 697 8.83 34.03 -25.81
C LEU A 697 8.35 35.44 -25.42
N THR A 698 7.21 35.85 -25.95
CA THR A 698 6.59 37.15 -25.63
C THR A 698 5.61 37.06 -24.47
N GLU A 699 5.33 38.17 -23.78
CA GLU A 699 4.37 38.21 -22.67
C GLU A 699 2.97 37.71 -23.10
N ARG A 700 2.53 38.10 -24.30
CA ARG A 700 1.24 37.67 -24.88
C ARG A 700 1.18 36.15 -25.07
N ARG A 701 2.28 35.53 -25.52
CA ARG A 701 2.40 34.06 -25.65
C ARG A 701 2.51 33.37 -24.30
N PHE A 702 3.23 33.96 -23.34
CA PHE A 702 3.31 33.45 -21.97
C PHE A 702 1.93 33.44 -21.28
N ARG A 703 1.15 34.52 -21.43
CA ARG A 703 -0.24 34.60 -20.98
C ARG A 703 -1.13 33.56 -21.66
N TRP A 704 -0.95 33.33 -22.97
CA TRP A 704 -1.67 32.28 -23.70
C TRP A 704 -1.38 30.89 -23.13
N ALA A 705 -0.11 30.57 -22.87
CA ALA A 705 0.28 29.26 -22.36
C ALA A 705 -0.28 28.99 -20.94
N ASN A 706 -0.31 30.01 -20.08
CA ASN A 706 -0.99 29.93 -18.78
C ASN A 706 -2.49 29.68 -18.96
N ALA A 707 -3.16 30.47 -19.81
CA ALA A 707 -4.58 30.30 -20.09
C ALA A 707 -4.91 28.90 -20.65
N MET A 708 -4.05 28.33 -21.51
CA MET A 708 -4.22 26.96 -22.01
C MET A 708 -4.05 25.93 -20.88
N LEU A 709 -2.99 26.00 -20.08
CA LEU A 709 -2.79 25.05 -18.98
C LEU A 709 -3.85 25.16 -17.88
N ASP A 710 -4.37 26.34 -17.60
CA ASP A 710 -5.44 26.50 -16.60
C ASP A 710 -6.80 26.03 -17.14
N SER A 711 -7.08 26.20 -18.43
CA SER A 711 -8.40 25.83 -19.02
C SER A 711 -8.51 24.40 -19.56
N ARG A 712 -7.38 23.74 -19.91
CA ARG A 712 -7.33 22.48 -20.67
C ARG A 712 -6.50 21.36 -20.04
N SER A 713 -5.90 21.57 -18.86
CA SER A 713 -5.15 20.49 -18.20
C SER A 713 -6.06 19.45 -17.56
N ILE A 714 -5.80 18.18 -17.86
CA ILE A 714 -6.35 17.04 -17.15
C ILE A 714 -5.40 16.66 -16.01
N TRP A 715 -5.96 16.30 -14.86
CA TRP A 715 -5.19 15.99 -13.65
C TRP A 715 -5.26 14.50 -13.30
N TRP A 716 -4.09 13.88 -13.13
CA TRP A 716 -3.92 12.59 -12.45
C TRP A 716 -2.55 12.56 -11.77
N ASN A 717 -2.39 11.72 -10.74
CA ASN A 717 -1.16 11.60 -9.94
C ASN A 717 -0.61 12.97 -9.47
N SER A 718 -1.51 13.89 -9.09
CA SER A 718 -1.22 15.28 -8.70
C SER A 718 -0.51 16.15 -9.77
N GLN A 719 -0.43 15.70 -11.02
CA GLN A 719 0.23 16.40 -12.12
C GLN A 719 -0.75 16.87 -13.21
N ARG A 720 -0.44 18.02 -13.81
CA ARG A 720 -1.16 18.57 -14.98
C ARG A 720 -0.68 17.91 -16.28
N HIS A 721 -1.62 17.63 -17.18
CA HIS A 721 -1.36 17.00 -18.47
C HIS A 721 -2.22 17.65 -19.55
N LEU A 722 -1.64 17.96 -20.72
CA LEU A 722 -2.43 18.27 -21.91
C LEU A 722 -2.68 16.98 -22.68
N VAL A 723 -3.95 16.58 -22.74
CA VAL A 723 -4.39 15.30 -23.31
C VAL A 723 -5.17 15.56 -24.59
N PRO A 724 -4.56 15.33 -25.77
CA PRO A 724 -5.24 15.57 -27.03
C PRO A 724 -6.59 14.85 -27.13
N LEU A 725 -7.58 15.56 -27.67
CA LEU A 725 -8.99 15.16 -27.83
C LEU A 725 -9.79 15.13 -26.51
N LEU A 726 -9.20 14.69 -25.40
CA LEU A 726 -9.86 14.75 -24.08
C LEU A 726 -10.03 16.21 -23.62
N ASP A 727 -9.04 17.07 -23.87
CA ASP A 727 -9.07 18.50 -23.57
C ASP A 727 -10.10 19.32 -24.40
N MET A 728 -10.81 18.64 -25.31
CA MET A 728 -11.88 19.20 -26.14
C MET A 728 -13.27 18.65 -25.73
N VAL A 729 -13.34 17.84 -24.68
CA VAL A 729 -14.61 17.48 -24.03
C VAL A 729 -15.04 18.71 -23.23
N ASN A 730 -16.25 19.22 -23.47
CA ASN A 730 -16.68 20.48 -22.88
C ASN A 730 -17.26 20.33 -21.47
N CYS A 731 -17.09 21.35 -20.63
CA CYS A 731 -17.67 21.37 -19.30
C CYS A 731 -19.17 21.67 -19.34
N GLN A 732 -19.99 20.76 -18.83
CA GLN A 732 -21.41 21.02 -18.56
C GLN A 732 -21.92 20.06 -17.49
N GLU A 733 -22.68 20.58 -16.52
CA GLU A 733 -23.48 19.75 -15.63
C GLU A 733 -24.89 19.56 -16.22
N LEU A 734 -25.22 18.31 -16.59
CA LEU A 734 -26.53 18.00 -17.19
C LEU A 734 -27.68 18.03 -16.17
N ASN A 735 -27.38 17.76 -14.89
CA ASN A 735 -28.22 17.92 -13.71
C ASN A 735 -27.43 17.47 -12.47
N SER A 736 -28.00 17.65 -11.27
CA SER A 736 -27.41 17.31 -9.97
C SER A 736 -27.07 15.83 -9.73
N LYS A 737 -27.37 14.91 -10.67
CA LYS A 737 -26.90 13.51 -10.63
C LYS A 737 -25.70 13.26 -11.54
N HIS A 738 -25.33 14.20 -12.40
CA HIS A 738 -24.18 14.08 -13.30
C HIS A 738 -22.89 14.20 -12.49
N LYS A 739 -22.25 13.04 -12.29
CA LYS A 739 -21.07 12.95 -11.42
C LYS A 739 -19.86 13.67 -12.03
N PRO A 740 -18.93 14.14 -11.19
CA PRO A 740 -17.63 14.60 -11.66
C PRO A 740 -16.96 13.54 -12.54
N HIS A 741 -16.32 13.98 -13.60
CA HIS A 741 -15.52 13.11 -14.46
C HIS A 741 -14.24 12.66 -13.74
N HIS A 742 -13.60 11.61 -14.26
CA HIS A 742 -12.32 11.13 -13.75
C HIS A 742 -11.54 10.41 -14.84
N THR A 743 -10.25 10.73 -14.94
CA THR A 743 -9.29 10.08 -15.83
C THR A 743 -8.19 9.44 -14.98
N SER A 744 -7.93 8.15 -15.21
CA SER A 744 -6.85 7.41 -14.55
C SER A 744 -5.91 6.82 -15.59
N LEU A 745 -4.68 6.45 -15.19
CA LEU A 745 -3.88 5.57 -16.03
C LEU A 745 -4.46 4.15 -16.04
N ASP A 746 -4.20 3.38 -17.10
CA ASP A 746 -4.41 1.93 -17.09
C ASP A 746 -3.33 1.19 -16.28
N SER A 747 -3.52 -0.11 -16.08
CA SER A 747 -2.60 -0.96 -15.30
C SER A 747 -1.18 -1.07 -15.89
N SER A 748 -0.98 -0.65 -17.14
CA SER A 748 0.36 -0.59 -17.78
C SER A 748 0.99 0.80 -17.70
N GLY A 749 0.26 1.81 -17.22
CA GLY A 749 0.70 3.21 -17.22
C GLY A 749 0.83 3.84 -18.62
N ARG A 750 0.43 3.14 -19.69
CA ARG A 750 0.62 3.56 -21.08
C ARG A 750 -0.55 4.34 -21.66
N HIS A 751 -1.74 4.27 -21.07
CA HIS A 751 -2.92 4.98 -21.55
C HIS A 751 -3.59 5.76 -20.42
N ALA A 752 -3.93 7.01 -20.68
CA ALA A 752 -4.92 7.75 -19.91
C ALA A 752 -6.32 7.28 -20.33
N VAL A 753 -7.13 6.83 -19.37
CA VAL A 753 -8.43 6.18 -19.57
C VAL A 753 -9.52 7.04 -18.94
N THR A 754 -10.48 7.47 -19.76
CA THR A 754 -11.62 8.28 -19.30
C THR A 754 -12.92 7.50 -19.45
N LYS A 755 -13.74 7.53 -18.40
CA LYS A 755 -15.02 6.81 -18.31
C LYS A 755 -16.18 7.80 -18.21
N ALA A 756 -17.28 7.50 -18.91
CA ALA A 756 -18.44 8.38 -18.92
C ALA A 756 -19.09 8.49 -17.53
N SER A 757 -19.33 9.72 -17.08
CA SER A 757 -20.10 9.99 -15.86
C SER A 757 -21.61 10.08 -16.09
N TRP A 758 -22.05 9.87 -17.33
CA TRP A 758 -23.44 9.97 -17.79
C TRP A 758 -23.71 9.05 -19.00
N ASP A 759 -24.98 8.88 -19.36
CA ASP A 759 -25.41 8.15 -20.57
C ASP A 759 -25.58 9.12 -21.75
N PHE A 760 -24.85 8.92 -22.84
CA PHE A 760 -24.93 9.73 -24.06
C PHE A 760 -25.51 8.92 -25.22
N GLN A 761 -26.34 9.56 -26.05
CA GLN A 761 -26.81 8.95 -27.31
C GLN A 761 -25.85 9.23 -28.47
N ALA A 762 -25.85 8.36 -29.48
CA ALA A 762 -25.12 8.60 -30.72
C ALA A 762 -25.48 9.98 -31.32
N GLY A 763 -24.45 10.76 -31.68
CA GLY A 763 -24.56 12.12 -32.20
C GLY A 763 -24.73 13.23 -31.14
N GLN A 764 -24.89 12.90 -29.85
CA GLN A 764 -24.97 13.87 -28.75
C GLN A 764 -23.57 14.39 -28.38
N GLU A 765 -23.47 15.65 -27.93
CA GLU A 765 -22.22 16.17 -27.35
C GLU A 765 -21.90 15.43 -26.04
N VAL A 766 -20.66 14.97 -25.92
CA VAL A 766 -20.11 14.39 -24.69
C VAL A 766 -19.55 15.55 -23.87
N VAL A 767 -20.05 15.68 -22.65
CA VAL A 767 -19.72 16.77 -21.73
C VAL A 767 -19.40 16.23 -20.34
N GLU A 768 -18.52 16.92 -19.62
CA GLU A 768 -18.01 16.51 -18.32
C GLU A 768 -18.41 17.51 -17.23
N ASN A 769 -18.68 16.99 -16.03
CA ASN A 769 -18.76 17.82 -14.83
C ASN A 769 -17.33 17.95 -14.24
N TYR A 770 -16.81 19.18 -14.17
CA TYR A 770 -15.49 19.46 -13.59
C TYR A 770 -15.52 19.72 -12.07
N ALA A 771 -16.71 19.74 -11.46
CA ALA A 771 -16.93 19.92 -10.02
C ALA A 771 -16.38 21.21 -9.40
N GLN A 772 -16.45 22.34 -10.13
CA GLN A 772 -16.02 23.65 -9.66
C GLN A 772 -17.17 24.67 -9.64
N PRO A 773 -17.12 25.67 -8.74
CA PRO A 773 -18.06 26.80 -8.72
C PRO A 773 -17.82 27.77 -9.88
N ASN A 774 -18.81 28.59 -10.23
CA ASN A 774 -18.72 29.46 -11.41
C ASN A 774 -17.63 30.55 -11.30
N TYR A 775 -17.22 30.95 -10.10
CA TYR A 775 -16.10 31.89 -9.94
C TYR A 775 -14.75 31.28 -10.36
N ILE A 776 -14.57 29.96 -10.23
CA ILE A 776 -13.37 29.24 -10.70
C ILE A 776 -13.42 29.08 -12.22
N TYR A 777 -14.56 28.71 -12.79
CA TYR A 777 -14.73 28.65 -14.25
C TYR A 777 -14.45 30.02 -14.90
N LEU A 778 -14.95 31.12 -14.32
CA LEU A 778 -14.72 32.45 -14.88
C LEU A 778 -13.27 32.94 -14.67
N LEU A 779 -12.62 32.58 -13.55
CA LEU A 779 -11.23 32.96 -13.27
C LEU A 779 -10.22 32.28 -14.20
N TYR A 780 -10.41 30.99 -14.48
CA TYR A 780 -9.41 30.14 -15.15
C TYR A 780 -9.80 29.69 -16.56
N HIS A 781 -11.09 29.52 -16.85
CA HIS A 781 -11.58 29.07 -18.16
C HIS A 781 -12.28 30.18 -18.97
N GLY A 782 -12.82 31.22 -18.30
CA GLY A 782 -13.45 32.38 -18.95
C GLY A 782 -14.95 32.25 -19.23
N PHE A 783 -15.64 31.25 -18.64
CA PHE A 783 -17.09 31.04 -18.81
C PHE A 783 -17.81 30.82 -17.47
N VAL A 784 -19.15 30.82 -17.48
CA VAL A 784 -19.99 30.33 -16.37
C VAL A 784 -21.14 29.47 -16.87
N LEU A 785 -21.45 28.40 -16.12
CA LEU A 785 -22.55 27.49 -16.41
C LEU A 785 -23.88 28.07 -15.94
N ASP A 786 -24.97 27.85 -16.69
CA ASP A 786 -26.35 28.18 -16.26
C ASP A 786 -26.78 27.33 -15.06
N LEU A 787 -26.54 26.03 -15.14
CA LEU A 787 -26.83 25.04 -14.11
C LEU A 787 -25.50 24.51 -13.59
N ASN A 788 -25.26 24.74 -12.30
CA ASN A 788 -24.07 24.26 -11.59
C ASN A 788 -24.43 24.04 -10.12
N SER A 789 -24.49 22.78 -9.70
CA SER A 789 -24.79 22.41 -8.30
C SER A 789 -23.62 22.67 -7.34
N HIS A 790 -22.44 22.96 -7.88
CA HIS A 790 -21.25 23.37 -7.12
C HIS A 790 -21.14 24.90 -6.96
N ASP A 791 -22.02 25.69 -7.58
CA ASP A 791 -21.96 27.16 -7.50
C ASP A 791 -22.46 27.72 -6.16
N CYS A 792 -22.02 28.93 -5.83
CA CYS A 792 -22.10 29.47 -4.48
C CYS A 792 -21.98 31.00 -4.44
N ALA A 793 -22.35 31.62 -3.31
CA ALA A 793 -21.94 32.98 -3.01
C ALA A 793 -20.42 32.99 -2.70
N HIS A 794 -19.64 33.68 -3.53
CA HIS A 794 -18.19 33.83 -3.38
C HIS A 794 -17.84 35.11 -2.61
N PHE A 795 -16.97 34.92 -1.61
CA PHE A 795 -16.35 35.98 -0.82
C PHE A 795 -14.83 35.84 -0.85
N HIS A 796 -14.13 36.92 -1.18
CA HIS A 796 -12.69 37.04 -1.00
C HIS A 796 -12.43 37.83 0.29
N LEU A 797 -12.00 37.16 1.36
CA LEU A 797 -11.86 37.75 2.69
C LEU A 797 -10.39 37.97 3.03
N GLU A 798 -10.07 38.99 3.83
CA GLU A 798 -8.75 39.13 4.46
C GLU A 798 -8.83 38.77 5.96
N ILE A 799 -7.96 37.87 6.41
CA ILE A 799 -7.80 37.53 7.83
C ILE A 799 -7.01 38.67 8.50
N PRO A 800 -7.59 39.41 9.47
CA PRO A 800 -6.92 40.57 10.07
C PRO A 800 -5.66 40.15 10.84
N ASN A 801 -4.65 41.03 10.89
CA ASN A 801 -3.36 40.76 11.55
C ASN A 801 -3.50 40.26 13.00
N ALA A 802 -4.50 40.73 13.75
CA ALA A 802 -4.79 40.27 15.11
C ALA A 802 -5.12 38.76 15.20
N ALA A 803 -5.68 38.16 14.15
CA ALA A 803 -5.97 36.73 14.06
C ALA A 803 -4.75 35.90 13.60
N ARG A 804 -3.68 36.51 13.06
CA ARG A 804 -2.52 35.79 12.48
C ARG A 804 -1.55 35.25 13.55
N GLN A 805 -2.08 34.82 14.70
CA GLN A 805 -1.34 34.37 15.87
C GLN A 805 -1.54 32.87 16.12
N ARG A 806 -0.55 32.23 16.78
CA ARG A 806 -0.51 30.76 16.96
C ARG A 806 -1.75 30.18 17.66
N GLU A 807 -2.37 30.93 18.56
CA GLU A 807 -3.59 30.52 19.27
C GLU A 807 -4.80 30.27 18.35
N PHE A 808 -4.85 30.91 17.17
CA PHE A 808 -5.90 30.73 16.18
C PHE A 808 -5.72 29.46 15.33
N SER A 809 -4.59 28.75 15.43
CA SER A 809 -4.29 27.58 14.57
C SER A 809 -5.36 26.48 14.62
N GLY A 810 -5.85 26.12 15.81
CA GLY A 810 -6.93 25.14 15.95
C GLY A 810 -8.27 25.62 15.37
N LEU A 811 -8.53 26.94 15.42
CA LEU A 811 -9.71 27.55 14.83
C LEU A 811 -9.62 27.57 13.29
N PHE A 812 -8.47 27.92 12.72
CA PHE A 812 -8.23 27.86 11.28
C PHE A 812 -8.35 26.44 10.74
N GLN A 813 -7.79 25.43 11.44
CA GLN A 813 -7.96 24.03 11.07
C GLN A 813 -9.43 23.59 11.13
N GLY A 814 -10.15 23.95 12.20
CA GLY A 814 -11.59 23.64 12.34
C GLY A 814 -12.51 24.37 11.36
N LEU A 815 -12.05 25.48 10.76
CA LEU A 815 -12.77 26.22 9.72
C LEU A 815 -12.23 25.96 8.30
N GLY A 816 -11.19 25.13 8.12
CA GLY A 816 -10.55 24.90 6.83
C GLY A 816 -10.04 26.20 6.18
N ILE A 817 -9.30 27.01 6.95
CA ILE A 817 -8.62 28.21 6.46
C ILE A 817 -7.12 27.91 6.33
N TYR A 818 -6.59 28.04 5.12
CA TYR A 818 -5.19 27.72 4.78
C TYR A 818 -4.42 28.94 4.23
N SER A 819 -5.06 30.11 4.19
CA SER A 819 -4.56 31.34 3.57
C SER A 819 -4.90 32.55 4.44
N TRP A 820 -4.08 33.61 4.36
CA TRP A 820 -4.40 34.91 4.97
C TRP A 820 -5.45 35.70 4.18
N THR A 821 -5.67 35.33 2.91
CA THR A 821 -6.75 35.84 2.06
C THR A 821 -7.58 34.66 1.53
N PRO A 822 -8.42 34.02 2.36
CA PRO A 822 -9.19 32.85 1.95
C PRO A 822 -10.37 33.22 1.06
N ASP A 823 -10.51 32.47 -0.03
CA ASP A 823 -11.73 32.44 -0.83
C ASP A 823 -12.75 31.49 -0.19
N VAL A 824 -13.95 32.01 0.06
CA VAL A 824 -15.03 31.28 0.73
C VAL A 824 -16.20 31.14 -0.23
N CYS A 825 -16.44 29.91 -0.65
CA CYS A 825 -17.59 29.48 -1.45
C CYS A 825 -18.72 29.04 -0.49
N VAL A 826 -19.79 29.83 -0.41
CA VAL A 826 -20.92 29.58 0.51
C VAL A 826 -22.12 29.07 -0.29
N SER A 827 -22.43 27.78 -0.15
CA SER A 827 -23.62 27.20 -0.78
C SER A 827 -24.87 27.65 -0.01
N PRO A 828 -25.82 28.40 -0.62
CA PRO A 828 -27.00 28.91 0.09
C PRO A 828 -28.01 27.83 0.50
N THR A 829 -27.81 26.59 0.04
CA THR A 829 -28.63 25.41 0.36
C THR A 829 -27.99 24.49 1.41
N ASP A 830 -26.67 24.56 1.63
CA ASP A 830 -25.99 23.79 2.67
C ASP A 830 -25.88 24.56 4.00
N ASN A 831 -26.61 24.06 5.00
CA ASN A 831 -26.57 24.59 6.36
C ASN A 831 -25.16 24.52 6.99
N HIS A 832 -24.33 23.54 6.64
CA HIS A 832 -22.97 23.46 7.17
C HIS A 832 -22.08 24.57 6.57
N SER A 833 -22.14 24.79 5.26
CA SER A 833 -21.50 25.91 4.56
C SER A 833 -21.89 27.27 5.14
N ILE A 834 -23.18 27.52 5.37
CA ILE A 834 -23.70 28.77 5.99
C ILE A 834 -23.16 28.97 7.41
N MET A 835 -23.15 27.92 8.24
CA MET A 835 -22.65 28.02 9.62
C MET A 835 -21.11 28.16 9.67
N ARG A 836 -20.39 27.54 8.73
CA ARG A 836 -18.95 27.75 8.54
C ARG A 836 -18.67 29.21 8.15
N PHE A 837 -19.38 29.74 7.15
CA PHE A 837 -19.26 31.14 6.73
C PHE A 837 -19.52 32.11 7.89
N SER A 838 -20.58 31.89 8.67
CA SER A 838 -20.90 32.71 9.86
C SER A 838 -19.73 32.78 10.86
N LYS A 839 -19.05 31.65 11.10
CA LYS A 839 -17.87 31.61 11.98
C LYS A 839 -16.65 32.32 11.37
N ILE A 840 -16.44 32.21 10.06
CA ILE A 840 -15.38 32.94 9.34
C ILE A 840 -15.65 34.45 9.36
N ALA A 841 -16.90 34.87 9.15
CA ALA A 841 -17.32 36.27 9.22
C ALA A 841 -17.07 36.87 10.61
N LEU A 842 -17.39 36.13 11.69
CA LEU A 842 -17.07 36.55 13.05
C LEU A 842 -15.56 36.67 13.31
N LEU A 843 -14.78 35.74 12.77
CA LEU A 843 -13.31 35.75 12.86
C LEU A 843 -12.70 36.96 12.15
N VAL A 844 -13.22 37.34 10.98
CA VAL A 844 -12.79 38.55 10.25
C VAL A 844 -13.21 39.82 11.01
N ALA A 845 -14.46 39.87 11.50
CA ALA A 845 -15.00 41.06 12.17
C ALA A 845 -14.48 41.28 13.60
N ASN A 846 -14.22 40.22 14.36
CA ASN A 846 -13.73 40.28 15.74
C ASN A 846 -12.97 38.99 16.14
N PRO A 847 -11.65 38.91 15.87
CA PRO A 847 -10.82 37.75 16.17
C PRO A 847 -10.90 37.29 17.62
N THR A 848 -10.79 38.20 18.58
CA THR A 848 -10.79 37.87 20.01
C THR A 848 -12.11 37.22 20.44
N LYS A 849 -13.24 37.75 19.96
CA LYS A 849 -14.56 37.17 20.21
C LYS A 849 -14.74 35.83 19.50
N ALA A 850 -14.24 35.68 18.29
CA ALA A 850 -14.26 34.41 17.56
C ALA A 850 -13.46 33.31 18.29
N LEU A 851 -12.27 33.63 18.81
CA LEU A 851 -11.44 32.70 19.58
C LEU A 851 -12.11 32.28 20.90
N GLN A 852 -12.74 33.23 21.60
CA GLN A 852 -13.45 32.98 22.85
C GLN A 852 -14.72 32.12 22.67
N LEU A 853 -15.48 32.35 21.61
CA LEU A 853 -16.79 31.72 21.40
C LEU A 853 -16.70 30.39 20.64
N ILE A 854 -15.86 30.29 19.59
CA ILE A 854 -15.85 29.07 18.73
C ILE A 854 -15.14 27.90 19.44
N GLY A 855 -14.36 28.16 20.49
CA GLY A 855 -13.69 27.15 21.31
C GLY A 855 -14.54 26.49 22.41
N LYS A 856 -15.80 26.92 22.62
CA LYS A 856 -16.71 26.34 23.63
C LYS A 856 -18.07 26.03 23.01
N ALA A 857 -18.72 24.97 23.48
CA ALA A 857 -20.02 24.53 22.96
C ALA A 857 -21.18 25.14 23.77
N ALA A 858 -21.83 26.18 23.24
CA ALA A 858 -23.14 26.64 23.71
C ALA A 858 -24.03 27.14 22.54
N ASN A 859 -25.35 27.06 22.72
CA ASN A 859 -26.33 27.45 21.70
C ASN A 859 -26.64 28.96 21.68
N SER A 860 -26.09 29.75 22.60
CA SER A 860 -26.20 31.22 22.61
C SER A 860 -25.38 31.91 21.51
N ASP A 861 -24.53 31.16 20.83
CA ASP A 861 -23.33 31.72 20.18
C ASP A 861 -23.49 31.91 18.66
N ALA A 862 -24.60 31.43 18.09
CA ALA A 862 -24.93 31.57 16.68
C ALA A 862 -25.19 33.03 16.28
N ASN A 863 -25.91 33.80 17.12
CA ASN A 863 -26.44 35.12 16.75
C ASN A 863 -25.35 36.14 16.40
N ALA A 864 -24.22 36.13 17.12
CA ALA A 864 -23.10 37.03 16.81
C ALA A 864 -22.40 36.67 15.49
N ALA A 865 -22.30 35.37 15.18
CA ALA A 865 -21.71 34.87 13.95
C ALA A 865 -22.61 35.13 12.73
N ILE A 866 -23.92 34.90 12.89
CA ILE A 866 -24.95 35.20 11.89
C ILE A 866 -24.97 36.71 11.60
N ALA A 867 -24.95 37.57 12.64
CA ALA A 867 -24.90 39.02 12.45
C ALA A 867 -23.64 39.50 11.69
N SER A 868 -22.46 38.90 11.95
CA SER A 868 -21.26 39.20 11.16
C SER A 868 -21.38 38.73 9.70
N ALA A 869 -22.00 37.57 9.45
CA ALA A 869 -22.25 37.11 8.08
C ALA A 869 -23.29 37.95 7.34
N LEU A 870 -24.38 38.35 8.00
CA LEU A 870 -25.38 39.27 7.44
C LEU A 870 -24.74 40.58 7.02
N LYS A 871 -23.91 41.19 7.87
CA LYS A 871 -23.17 42.41 7.54
C LYS A 871 -22.29 42.25 6.30
N LEU A 872 -21.57 41.12 6.15
CA LEU A 872 -20.79 40.86 4.95
C LEU A 872 -21.66 40.65 3.71
N VAL A 873 -22.84 40.03 3.82
CA VAL A 873 -23.80 39.87 2.71
C VAL A 873 -24.37 41.23 2.30
N GLU A 874 -24.76 42.08 3.26
CA GLU A 874 -25.26 43.43 3.03
C GLU A 874 -24.20 44.32 2.38
N GLU A 875 -22.96 44.32 2.90
CA GLU A 875 -21.81 45.01 2.29
C GLU A 875 -21.49 44.51 0.88
N ARG A 876 -21.77 43.23 0.58
CA ARG A 876 -21.62 42.64 -0.75
C ARG A 876 -22.74 43.10 -1.69
N MET A 877 -23.99 43.09 -1.24
CA MET A 877 -25.16 43.53 -2.02
C MET A 877 -25.09 45.04 -2.33
N ASN A 878 -24.79 45.88 -1.33
CA ASN A 878 -24.63 47.32 -1.52
C ASN A 878 -23.54 47.66 -2.56
N ARG A 879 -22.47 46.86 -2.65
CA ARG A 879 -21.43 47.01 -3.69
C ARG A 879 -21.93 46.70 -5.10
N PHE A 880 -22.87 45.76 -5.26
CA PHE A 880 -23.51 45.50 -6.54
C PHE A 880 -24.40 46.67 -6.97
N GLU A 881 -25.23 47.18 -6.06
CA GLU A 881 -26.10 48.34 -6.30
C GLU A 881 -25.30 49.62 -6.63
N SER A 882 -24.19 49.86 -5.93
CA SER A 882 -23.33 51.02 -6.18
C SER A 882 -22.51 50.95 -7.49
N THR A 883 -22.49 49.80 -8.17
CA THR A 883 -21.75 49.57 -9.44
C THR A 883 -22.69 49.16 -10.58
N GLU A 884 -23.99 49.47 -10.46
CA GLU A 884 -25.03 49.07 -11.41
C GLU A 884 -25.11 50.00 -12.64
N GLU A 885 -24.01 50.09 -13.41
CA GLU A 885 -24.04 50.66 -14.76
C GLU A 885 -24.69 49.69 -15.76
N THR A 886 -25.52 50.21 -16.67
CA THR A 886 -26.24 49.40 -17.67
C THR A 886 -25.32 48.98 -18.83
N LEU A 887 -24.37 48.09 -18.55
CA LEU A 887 -23.45 47.50 -19.52
C LEU A 887 -24.19 46.53 -20.46
N VAL A 888 -24.52 47.00 -21.65
CA VAL A 888 -25.00 46.16 -22.77
C VAL A 888 -23.82 45.84 -23.68
N SER A 889 -23.51 44.56 -23.87
CA SER A 889 -22.39 44.10 -24.70
C SER A 889 -22.73 42.80 -25.44
N THR A 890 -22.26 42.70 -26.68
CA THR A 890 -22.35 41.48 -27.51
C THR A 890 -21.14 40.55 -27.32
N ASP A 891 -20.12 40.97 -26.56
CA ASP A 891 -18.95 40.15 -26.21
C ASP A 891 -19.33 39.07 -25.19
N PHE A 892 -19.14 37.79 -25.55
CA PHE A 892 -19.46 36.65 -24.70
C PHE A 892 -18.73 36.66 -23.35
N ARG A 893 -17.55 37.29 -23.27
CA ARG A 893 -16.78 37.44 -22.04
C ARG A 893 -17.50 38.35 -21.06
N THR A 894 -17.92 39.52 -21.55
CA THR A 894 -18.74 40.48 -20.79
C THR A 894 -20.07 39.86 -20.40
N GLN A 895 -20.73 39.13 -21.30
CA GLN A 895 -21.98 38.41 -20.98
C GLN A 895 -21.80 37.34 -19.89
N SER A 896 -20.70 36.58 -19.93
CA SER A 896 -20.37 35.59 -18.89
C SER A 896 -20.14 36.25 -17.53
N ILE A 897 -19.53 37.43 -17.51
CA ILE A 897 -19.35 38.23 -16.29
C ILE A 897 -20.69 38.77 -15.78
N LEU A 898 -21.54 39.33 -16.65
CA LEU A 898 -22.87 39.83 -16.25
C LEU A 898 -23.76 38.71 -15.69
N LYS A 899 -23.71 37.52 -16.30
CA LYS A 899 -24.37 36.30 -15.83
C LYS A 899 -23.83 35.85 -14.46
N PHE A 900 -22.51 35.89 -14.27
CA PHE A 900 -21.90 35.66 -12.96
C PHE A 900 -22.38 36.66 -11.90
N ARG A 901 -22.47 37.97 -12.22
CA ARG A 901 -23.04 38.98 -11.29
C ARG A 901 -24.46 38.59 -10.88
N GLN A 902 -25.31 38.24 -11.84
CA GLN A 902 -26.70 37.84 -11.58
C GLN A 902 -26.79 36.60 -10.68
N GLN A 903 -25.96 35.58 -10.94
CA GLN A 903 -25.85 34.39 -10.10
C GLN A 903 -25.39 34.74 -8.68
N GLN A 904 -24.37 35.60 -8.54
CA GLN A 904 -23.90 36.06 -7.23
C GLN A 904 -24.98 36.86 -6.48
N GLN A 905 -25.70 37.78 -7.13
CA GLN A 905 -26.84 38.50 -6.54
C GLN A 905 -27.93 37.53 -6.05
N GLN A 906 -28.27 36.50 -6.83
CA GLN A 906 -29.23 35.47 -6.44
C GLN A 906 -28.73 34.66 -5.23
N HIS A 907 -27.50 34.15 -5.27
CA HIS A 907 -26.91 33.40 -4.16
C HIS A 907 -26.83 34.22 -2.87
N LEU A 908 -26.46 35.50 -2.96
CA LEU A 908 -26.40 36.44 -1.84
C LEU A 908 -27.78 36.73 -1.26
N ALA A 909 -28.80 36.96 -2.10
CA ALA A 909 -30.17 37.16 -1.64
C ALA A 909 -30.72 35.92 -0.93
N ILE A 910 -30.47 34.71 -1.46
CA ILE A 910 -30.87 33.45 -0.80
C ILE A 910 -30.10 33.29 0.52
N LEU A 911 -28.78 33.53 0.53
CA LEU A 911 -27.95 33.43 1.72
C LEU A 911 -28.37 34.43 2.81
N GLY A 912 -28.66 35.68 2.45
CA GLY A 912 -29.19 36.71 3.35
C GLY A 912 -30.52 36.28 3.98
N ASN A 913 -31.49 35.86 3.17
CA ASN A 913 -32.78 35.33 3.66
C ASN A 913 -32.59 34.12 4.59
N LYS A 914 -31.64 33.21 4.28
CA LYS A 914 -31.33 32.04 5.11
C LYS A 914 -30.63 32.39 6.43
N LEU A 915 -29.86 33.48 6.47
CA LEU A 915 -29.22 34.00 7.67
C LEU A 915 -30.21 34.80 8.53
N GLN A 916 -31.13 35.57 7.93
CA GLN A 916 -32.18 36.31 8.64
C GLN A 916 -33.25 35.39 9.26
N ALA A 917 -33.48 34.22 8.68
CA ALA A 917 -34.42 33.21 9.19
C ALA A 917 -33.86 32.33 10.33
N ARG A 918 -32.69 32.66 10.89
CA ARG A 918 -31.96 31.89 11.90
C ARG A 918 -31.67 32.71 13.16
#